data_AF-A0A0F4ERP2-F1
#
_entry.id   AF-A0A0F4ERP2-F1
#
_cell.length_a   1.000
_cell.length_b   1.000
_cell.length_c   1.000
_cell.angle_alpha   90.00
_cell.angle_beta   90.00
_cell.angle_gamma   90.00
#
_symmetry.space_group_name_H-M   'P 1'
#
loop_
_entity.id
_entity.type
_entity.pdbx_description
1 polymer ?
#
loop_
_entity_poly.entity_id
_entity_poly.type
_entity_poly.pdbx_seq_one_letter_code
_entity_poly.pdbx_strand_id
1 'polypeptide(L)'
;MTRTSETTKSPAPELLTQQQAIDSLGKYGYGWADSDVAGASAQRGLSEDVVRDISAKKDEPEWMLQIRLKALRVFERKPMPRWGCNLDGIDFDNIKYFVRSTEKQATSWDELPDDIRNTYDRLGIPEAEKQRLVAGVAAQYESEVVYHQIRADLKAQGVVFLDTETGLREYPDLFKQYLGTVIPAGDNKFSALNTAVWSGGCLTADARINVKGKGLVSIADVQPGDEVFGVNIGRELERGKVLAKVASGTKLVYEMHVAGRTLEATGNHQFLVARRVEKGKRTRWTAVWAPLEEIEPGEPIAVARVLPDDSGTIFFSEPELCIKNRTQQCLDFPCRNSVDLLWLLGLWLGDGHTAAPHKHMRQVTFSISADDPVHHIAIRVVSEQFGANVTAVNCGFIVISKAFETWLAQLGFSGEEKTKRLPAWIYSLPHEHQLAFIGGLVDADGWIESNGATMSIEFASQELFEDVRQLAIGCGLYPDEAFVERTRSATCRDGRIVMSTSCRLRIQGSLDRVGTRTPGKRGEPASKARGQRYVAAAGLNFSSLSTDTVGFARLKSKTLVGEKPTYDIQVVGLENFVANGIVAHNSFIYVPPGVHVDIPLQAYFRINTENMGQFERTLIIADEGSYVHYVEGCTAPIYKSDSLHSAVVEIIVKPHARVRYTTIQNWSNNVYNLVTKRARVEAGATMEWIDGNIGSKVTMKYPAVWMTGEYAKGEVLSVAFAGEGQHQDTGAKMLHMAANTASNIVSKSVARGGGRTSYRGLVQVNKGAHGSRSSVKCDALLVDTISSSDTYPYVDIREDDVTMGHEATVSKVSENQLFYLMSRGLTEDEAMAMVVRGFVEPIAKELPMEYALELNRLIELQMEGAVG
;
A
#
# COMPACT_ATOMS: atom_id res chain seq x y z
N MET A 1 -53.24 -38.58 -19.01
CA MET A 1 -52.01 -38.07 -19.67
C MET A 1 -51.30 -37.14 -18.70
N THR A 2 -50.12 -37.52 -18.22
CA THR A 2 -49.07 -36.62 -17.68
C THR A 2 -47.88 -37.50 -17.33
N ARG A 3 -46.67 -37.12 -17.78
CA ARG A 3 -45.39 -37.66 -17.30
C ARG A 3 -44.49 -36.47 -17.02
N THR A 4 -43.82 -36.49 -15.88
CA THR A 4 -42.78 -35.52 -15.50
C THR A 4 -41.53 -35.75 -16.35
N SER A 5 -40.90 -34.66 -16.80
CA SER A 5 -39.63 -34.68 -17.53
C SER A 5 -38.46 -34.45 -16.57
N GLU A 6 -37.51 -35.38 -16.53
CA GLU A 6 -36.25 -35.20 -15.80
C GLU A 6 -35.35 -34.22 -16.56
N THR A 7 -34.74 -33.27 -15.85
CA THR A 7 -33.76 -32.34 -16.41
C THR A 7 -32.35 -32.92 -16.34
N THR A 8 -31.71 -33.11 -17.49
CA THR A 8 -30.32 -33.53 -17.59
C THR A 8 -29.37 -32.46 -17.03
N LYS A 9 -28.44 -32.87 -16.17
CA LYS A 9 -27.28 -32.05 -15.78
C LYS A 9 -26.21 -32.14 -16.87
N SER A 10 -25.58 -31.02 -17.22
CA SER A 10 -24.34 -31.02 -17.98
C SER A 10 -23.22 -31.72 -17.18
N PRO A 11 -22.27 -32.40 -17.84
CA PRO A 11 -21.08 -32.93 -17.17
C PRO A 11 -20.19 -31.79 -16.66
N ALA A 12 -19.44 -32.06 -15.59
CA ALA A 12 -18.33 -31.22 -15.17
C ALA A 12 -17.16 -31.34 -16.18
N PRO A 13 -16.28 -30.33 -16.32
CA PRO A 13 -15.07 -30.47 -17.13
C PRO A 13 -14.17 -31.58 -16.57
N GLU A 14 -13.60 -32.39 -17.44
CA GLU A 14 -12.64 -33.42 -17.04
C GLU A 14 -11.33 -32.77 -16.60
N LEU A 15 -10.87 -33.12 -15.40
CA LEU A 15 -9.58 -32.69 -14.87
C LEU A 15 -8.46 -33.43 -15.62
N LEU A 16 -7.46 -32.68 -16.08
CA LEU A 16 -6.25 -33.26 -16.68
C LEU A 16 -5.58 -34.21 -15.68
N THR A 17 -5.09 -35.35 -16.17
CA THR A 17 -4.27 -36.23 -15.32
C THR A 17 -2.92 -35.58 -15.04
N GLN A 18 -2.33 -35.89 -13.87
CA GLN A 18 -1.09 -35.26 -13.42
C GLN A 18 0.04 -35.39 -14.45
N GLN A 19 0.14 -36.54 -15.13
CA GLN A 19 1.12 -36.75 -16.21
C GLN A 19 0.88 -35.82 -17.42
N GLN A 20 -0.37 -35.64 -17.84
CA GLN A 20 -0.69 -34.74 -18.97
C GLN A 20 -0.37 -33.27 -18.65
N ALA A 21 -0.48 -32.87 -17.37
CA ALA A 21 -0.02 -31.55 -16.92
C ALA A 21 1.53 -31.46 -16.89
N ILE A 22 2.23 -32.52 -16.46
CA ILE A 22 3.71 -32.61 -16.52
C ILE A 22 4.20 -32.43 -17.96
N ASP A 23 3.62 -33.17 -18.91
CA ASP A 23 4.05 -33.19 -20.31
C ASP A 23 3.75 -31.86 -21.04
N SER A 24 2.79 -31.06 -20.55
CA SER A 24 2.34 -29.82 -21.20
C SER A 24 3.22 -28.59 -20.95
N LEU A 25 4.06 -28.59 -19.91
CA LEU A 25 5.01 -27.50 -19.63
C LEU A 25 6.42 -28.04 -19.88
N GLY A 26 7.07 -27.55 -20.95
CA GLY A 26 8.26 -28.16 -21.55
C GLY A 26 9.55 -28.15 -20.71
N LYS A 27 10.57 -28.88 -21.20
CA LYS A 27 11.89 -28.99 -20.56
C LYS A 27 12.54 -27.62 -20.36
N TYR A 28 13.03 -27.36 -19.15
CA TYR A 28 13.47 -26.05 -18.69
C TYR A 28 14.72 -26.16 -17.80
N GLY A 29 15.69 -25.25 -17.99
CA GLY A 29 16.94 -25.21 -17.21
C GLY A 29 16.97 -24.04 -16.21
N TYR A 30 17.30 -24.35 -14.95
CA TYR A 30 17.44 -23.37 -13.86
C TYR A 30 18.87 -22.82 -13.74
N GLY A 31 19.03 -21.73 -12.97
CA GLY A 31 20.35 -21.14 -12.65
C GLY A 31 20.72 -19.86 -13.42
N TRP A 32 19.76 -19.24 -14.12
CA TRP A 32 19.92 -17.99 -14.86
C TRP A 32 19.66 -16.75 -13.98
N ALA A 33 20.24 -15.60 -14.32
CA ALA A 33 20.21 -14.35 -13.54
C ALA A 33 19.67 -13.15 -14.33
N ASP A 34 18.96 -12.22 -13.67
CA ASP A 34 18.57 -10.90 -14.20
C ASP A 34 19.68 -9.85 -13.96
N SER A 35 19.56 -8.65 -14.55
CA SER A 35 20.62 -7.63 -14.52
C SER A 35 20.66 -6.80 -13.22
N ASP A 36 21.64 -7.06 -12.35
CA ASP A 36 21.87 -6.37 -11.07
C ASP A 36 22.44 -4.94 -11.21
N VAL A 37 21.63 -4.02 -11.77
CA VAL A 37 21.96 -2.58 -11.83
C VAL A 37 21.68 -1.90 -10.48
N ALA A 38 20.58 -2.26 -9.84
CA ALA A 38 20.15 -1.66 -8.57
C ALA A 38 21.10 -1.99 -7.41
N GLY A 39 21.41 -3.27 -7.21
CA GLY A 39 22.25 -3.73 -6.11
C GLY A 39 23.71 -3.30 -6.22
N ALA A 40 24.19 -2.90 -7.40
CA ALA A 40 25.51 -2.29 -7.56
C ALA A 40 25.66 -0.96 -6.78
N SER A 41 24.56 -0.27 -6.46
CA SER A 41 24.55 1.01 -5.75
C SER A 41 24.38 0.92 -4.23
N ALA A 42 24.04 -0.26 -3.70
CA ALA A 42 23.59 -0.41 -2.33
C ALA A 42 24.74 -0.48 -1.29
N GLN A 43 24.49 0.09 -0.11
CA GLN A 43 25.44 0.08 1.00
C GLN A 43 25.59 -1.34 1.59
N ARG A 44 26.84 -1.74 1.82
CA ARG A 44 27.22 -3.00 2.48
C ARG A 44 27.47 -2.80 3.97
N GLY A 45 27.28 -3.87 4.74
CA GLY A 45 27.58 -3.94 6.16
C GLY A 45 26.44 -3.48 7.08
N LEU A 46 26.54 -3.86 8.35
CA LEU A 46 25.51 -3.63 9.36
C LEU A 46 26.03 -2.66 10.43
N SER A 47 25.30 -1.57 10.69
CA SER A 47 25.64 -0.59 11.74
C SER A 47 24.38 0.04 12.33
N GLU A 48 24.52 0.79 13.44
CA GLU A 48 23.42 1.63 13.93
C GLU A 48 22.95 2.62 12.86
N ASP A 49 23.86 3.18 12.05
CA ASP A 49 23.49 4.11 10.97
C ASP A 49 22.67 3.42 9.88
N VAL A 50 23.01 2.19 9.48
CA VAL A 50 22.21 1.41 8.50
C VAL A 50 20.83 1.08 9.09
N VAL A 51 20.73 0.72 10.37
CA VAL A 51 19.44 0.45 11.02
C VAL A 51 18.59 1.72 11.19
N ARG A 52 19.21 2.88 11.43
CA ARG A 52 18.55 4.19 11.50
C ARG A 52 18.11 4.67 10.12
N ASP A 53 18.97 4.56 9.11
CA ASP A 53 18.67 4.86 7.70
C ASP A 53 17.49 4.03 7.18
N ILE A 54 17.51 2.72 7.46
CA ILE A 54 16.38 1.83 7.20
C ILE A 54 15.12 2.36 7.88
N SER A 55 15.12 2.52 9.21
CA SER A 55 13.93 2.92 9.97
C SER A 55 13.39 4.30 9.56
N ALA A 56 14.27 5.22 9.15
CA ALA A 56 13.94 6.56 8.66
C ALA A 56 13.41 6.59 7.21
N LYS A 57 13.94 5.77 6.30
CA LYS A 57 13.41 5.60 4.92
C LYS A 57 11.94 5.14 4.89
N LYS A 58 11.53 4.53 6.01
CA LYS A 58 10.31 3.76 6.25
C LYS A 58 9.40 4.44 7.28
N ASP A 59 9.89 5.54 7.86
CA ASP A 59 9.28 6.41 8.87
C ASP A 59 8.47 5.64 9.94
N GLU A 60 9.16 4.73 10.61
CA GLU A 60 8.57 3.95 11.69
C GLU A 60 8.42 4.78 12.97
N PRO A 61 7.39 4.49 13.80
CA PRO A 61 7.28 5.14 15.10
C PRO A 61 8.47 4.78 16.01
N GLU A 62 8.95 5.75 16.80
CA GLU A 62 10.14 5.64 17.67
C GLU A 62 10.22 4.35 18.51
N TRP A 63 9.08 3.81 18.96
CA TRP A 63 9.06 2.55 19.72
C TRP A 63 9.56 1.35 18.91
N MET A 64 9.36 1.36 17.58
CA MET A 64 9.86 0.35 16.66
C MET A 64 11.34 0.60 16.31
N LEU A 65 11.77 1.84 16.08
CA LEU A 65 13.20 2.18 15.96
C LEU A 65 13.99 1.69 17.19
N GLN A 66 13.48 1.89 18.40
CA GLN A 66 14.09 1.38 19.62
C GLN A 66 14.08 -0.16 19.71
N ILE A 67 13.09 -0.84 19.12
CA ILE A 67 13.12 -2.30 18.93
C ILE A 67 14.24 -2.70 17.95
N ARG A 68 14.35 -2.05 16.79
CA ARG A 68 15.40 -2.33 15.79
C ARG A 68 16.80 -2.12 16.35
N LEU A 69 17.05 -0.98 17.00
CA LEU A 69 18.33 -0.68 17.67
C LEU A 69 18.63 -1.62 18.84
N LYS A 70 17.61 -2.06 19.58
CA LYS A 70 17.77 -3.09 20.63
C LYS A 70 18.07 -4.47 20.02
N ALA A 71 17.49 -4.77 18.86
CA ALA A 71 17.72 -6.01 18.14
C ALA A 71 19.16 -6.08 17.58
N LEU A 72 19.67 -5.00 17.00
CA LEU A 72 21.08 -4.87 16.60
C LEU A 72 22.05 -5.15 17.76
N ARG A 73 21.87 -4.46 18.90
CA ARG A 73 22.70 -4.68 20.10
C ARG A 73 22.58 -6.09 20.70
N VAL A 74 21.50 -6.81 20.40
CA VAL A 74 21.36 -8.24 20.74
C VAL A 74 22.04 -9.14 19.70
N PHE A 75 21.99 -8.79 18.41
CA PHE A 75 22.72 -9.46 17.34
C PHE A 75 24.22 -9.41 17.57
N GLU A 76 24.79 -8.22 17.81
CA GLU A 76 26.23 -8.00 18.07
C GLU A 76 26.71 -8.85 19.25
N ARG A 77 25.97 -8.82 20.37
CA ARG A 77 26.32 -9.51 21.61
C ARG A 77 26.13 -11.03 21.55
N LYS A 78 25.24 -11.55 20.70
CA LYS A 78 25.05 -13.00 20.55
C LYS A 78 26.20 -13.58 19.69
N PRO A 79 26.95 -14.58 20.18
CA PRO A 79 27.94 -15.28 19.35
C PRO A 79 27.26 -16.04 18.22
N MET A 80 28.03 -16.34 17.16
CA MET A 80 27.57 -17.26 16.11
C MET A 80 27.26 -18.64 16.70
N PRO A 81 26.18 -19.32 16.26
CA PRO A 81 25.91 -20.70 16.64
C PRO A 81 27.07 -21.62 16.24
N ARG A 82 27.60 -22.38 17.21
CA ARG A 82 28.62 -23.43 16.99
C ARG A 82 27.99 -24.83 16.93
N TRP A 83 26.76 -24.92 16.43
CA TRP A 83 25.96 -26.14 16.36
C TRP A 83 25.06 -26.09 15.13
N GLY A 84 24.74 -27.25 14.57
CA GLY A 84 24.04 -27.35 13.28
C GLY A 84 25.04 -27.29 12.11
N CYS A 85 24.76 -26.42 11.14
CA CYS A 85 25.63 -26.19 10.00
C CYS A 85 26.87 -25.35 10.36
N ASN A 86 27.88 -25.36 9.48
CA ASN A 86 28.99 -24.41 9.58
C ASN A 86 28.53 -23.03 9.07
N LEU A 87 28.64 -22.01 9.92
CA LEU A 87 28.26 -20.63 9.63
C LEU A 87 29.45 -19.66 9.65
N ASP A 88 30.70 -20.15 9.81
CA ASP A 88 31.90 -19.31 9.93
C ASP A 88 32.26 -18.56 8.64
N GLY A 89 31.64 -18.92 7.51
CA GLY A 89 31.80 -18.25 6.20
C GLY A 89 30.89 -17.03 5.97
N ILE A 90 30.00 -16.67 6.91
CA ILE A 90 29.09 -15.53 6.73
C ILE A 90 29.82 -14.22 7.04
N ASP A 91 30.20 -13.49 5.99
CA ASP A 91 30.69 -12.13 6.06
C ASP A 91 29.51 -11.13 6.17
N PHE A 92 29.24 -10.67 7.38
CA PHE A 92 28.17 -9.69 7.65
C PHE A 92 28.51 -8.27 7.18
N ASP A 93 29.78 -7.94 6.98
CA ASP A 93 30.21 -6.61 6.54
C ASP A 93 30.11 -6.46 5.01
N ASN A 94 30.14 -7.58 4.28
CA ASN A 94 30.01 -7.61 2.82
C ASN A 94 28.55 -7.74 2.31
N ILE A 95 27.59 -8.05 3.18
CA ILE A 95 26.16 -8.18 2.82
C ILE A 95 25.48 -6.82 2.62
N LYS A 96 24.58 -6.72 1.63
CA LYS A 96 23.66 -5.60 1.41
C LYS A 96 22.36 -5.85 2.20
N TYR A 97 22.02 -4.98 3.16
CA TYR A 97 20.87 -5.21 4.07
C TYR A 97 19.54 -4.63 3.61
N PHE A 98 19.56 -3.77 2.59
CA PHE A 98 18.38 -3.20 1.94
C PHE A 98 18.74 -2.82 0.50
N VAL A 99 17.99 -3.32 -0.47
CA VAL A 99 18.20 -3.05 -1.90
C VAL A 99 16.84 -2.77 -2.56
N ARG A 100 16.81 -1.73 -3.40
CA ARG A 100 15.61 -1.29 -4.09
C ARG A 100 15.61 -1.79 -5.54
N SER A 101 14.93 -2.91 -5.76
CA SER A 101 15.01 -3.75 -6.96
C SER A 101 14.32 -3.15 -8.19
N THR A 102 13.24 -2.42 -7.95
CA THR A 102 12.28 -1.95 -8.94
C THR A 102 11.76 -0.58 -8.55
N GLU A 103 11.40 0.23 -9.54
CA GLU A 103 10.71 1.49 -9.27
C GLU A 103 9.25 1.27 -8.85
N LYS A 104 8.62 0.18 -9.34
CA LYS A 104 7.17 -0.05 -9.36
C LYS A 104 6.65 -1.30 -8.64
N GLN A 105 5.34 -1.30 -8.36
CA GLN A 105 4.52 -2.46 -7.95
C GLN A 105 3.41 -2.73 -8.99
N ALA A 106 3.59 -3.78 -9.80
CA ALA A 106 2.63 -4.15 -10.84
C ALA A 106 1.25 -4.49 -10.27
N THR A 107 0.18 -4.06 -10.94
CA THR A 107 -1.21 -4.46 -10.60
C THR A 107 -1.68 -5.74 -11.29
N SER A 108 -0.93 -6.22 -12.27
CA SER A 108 -1.20 -7.45 -13.02
C SER A 108 0.09 -8.06 -13.55
N TRP A 109 0.09 -9.38 -13.81
CA TRP A 109 1.29 -10.08 -14.30
C TRP A 109 1.84 -9.47 -15.59
N ASP A 110 0.96 -9.03 -16.49
CA ASP A 110 1.34 -8.44 -17.77
C ASP A 110 2.06 -7.07 -17.62
N GLU A 111 1.97 -6.41 -16.45
CA GLU A 111 2.62 -5.12 -16.15
C GLU A 111 4.02 -5.22 -15.52
N LEU A 112 4.40 -6.40 -14.99
CA LEU A 112 5.73 -6.61 -14.42
C LEU A 112 6.83 -6.33 -15.47
N PRO A 113 8.02 -5.81 -15.09
CA PRO A 113 9.17 -5.68 -15.99
C PRO A 113 9.50 -6.99 -16.71
N ASP A 114 9.92 -6.97 -17.98
CA ASP A 114 10.01 -8.19 -18.81
C ASP A 114 10.89 -9.30 -18.20
N ASP A 115 11.98 -8.93 -17.52
CA ASP A 115 12.87 -9.82 -16.76
C ASP A 115 12.15 -10.49 -15.56
N ILE A 116 11.45 -9.68 -14.77
CA ILE A 116 10.67 -10.12 -13.60
C ILE A 116 9.40 -10.88 -14.02
N ARG A 117 8.78 -10.52 -15.15
CA ARG A 117 7.63 -11.22 -15.72
C ARG A 117 8.04 -12.57 -16.26
N ASN A 118 9.08 -12.63 -17.10
CA ASN A 118 9.66 -13.90 -17.56
C ASN A 118 10.00 -14.80 -16.36
N THR A 119 10.54 -14.23 -15.29
CA THR A 119 10.78 -14.91 -14.01
C THR A 119 9.52 -15.57 -13.44
N TYR A 120 8.42 -14.85 -13.27
CA TYR A 120 7.21 -15.40 -12.64
C TYR A 120 6.32 -16.21 -13.60
N ASP A 121 6.34 -15.93 -14.91
CA ASP A 121 5.77 -16.77 -15.97
C ASP A 121 6.41 -18.17 -15.96
N ARG A 122 7.74 -18.26 -15.87
CA ARG A 122 8.50 -19.52 -15.80
C ARG A 122 8.21 -20.31 -14.52
N LEU A 123 7.74 -19.65 -13.46
CA LEU A 123 7.28 -20.25 -12.21
C LEU A 123 5.77 -20.59 -12.22
N GLY A 124 5.05 -20.31 -13.32
CA GLY A 124 3.66 -20.71 -13.52
C GLY A 124 2.60 -19.93 -12.73
N ILE A 125 3.01 -18.93 -11.94
CA ILE A 125 2.14 -18.20 -11.00
C ILE A 125 0.95 -17.49 -11.67
N PRO A 126 1.12 -16.80 -12.82
CA PRO A 126 0.00 -16.15 -13.51
C PRO A 126 -1.12 -17.12 -13.90
N GLU A 127 -0.77 -18.38 -14.15
CA GLU A 127 -1.73 -19.42 -14.55
C GLU A 127 -2.51 -19.95 -13.34
N ALA A 128 -1.88 -20.10 -12.17
CA ALA A 128 -2.56 -20.47 -10.93
C ALA A 128 -3.58 -19.40 -10.48
N GLU A 129 -3.25 -18.12 -10.65
CA GLU A 129 -4.16 -16.99 -10.35
C GLU A 129 -5.33 -16.95 -11.36
N LYS A 130 -5.05 -17.07 -12.67
CA LYS A 130 -6.08 -17.16 -13.73
C LYS A 130 -7.05 -18.34 -13.53
N GLN A 131 -6.54 -19.48 -13.06
CA GLN A 131 -7.34 -20.67 -12.75
C GLN A 131 -8.05 -20.61 -11.38
N ARG A 132 -7.81 -19.57 -10.58
CA ARG A 132 -8.36 -19.36 -9.22
C ARG A 132 -7.99 -20.45 -8.21
N LEU A 133 -6.79 -21.02 -8.35
CA LEU A 133 -6.23 -21.98 -7.39
C LEU A 133 -5.82 -21.31 -6.06
N VAL A 134 -5.77 -19.97 -6.07
CA VAL A 134 -5.33 -19.11 -4.96
C VAL A 134 -6.36 -18.02 -4.64
N ALA A 135 -6.42 -17.61 -3.37
CA ALA A 135 -7.35 -16.62 -2.83
C ALA A 135 -6.80 -15.18 -2.84
N GLY A 136 -5.49 -15.06 -2.89
CA GLY A 136 -4.74 -13.82 -2.92
C GLY A 136 -3.27 -14.15 -3.10
N VAL A 137 -2.52 -13.26 -3.75
CA VAL A 137 -1.13 -13.47 -4.13
C VAL A 137 -0.34 -12.22 -3.80
N ALA A 138 0.84 -12.40 -3.19
CA ALA A 138 1.89 -11.41 -3.15
C ALA A 138 3.12 -11.95 -3.91
N ALA A 139 3.90 -11.07 -4.52
CA ALA A 139 5.24 -11.39 -5.00
C ALA A 139 6.21 -10.32 -4.50
N GLN A 140 7.38 -10.73 -4.01
CA GLN A 140 8.46 -9.90 -3.52
C GLN A 140 9.75 -10.24 -4.25
N TYR A 141 10.49 -9.19 -4.62
CA TYR A 141 11.75 -9.26 -5.33
C TYR A 141 12.77 -8.42 -4.53
N GLU A 142 13.86 -9.03 -4.06
CA GLU A 142 14.78 -8.50 -3.04
C GLU A 142 14.07 -8.08 -1.71
N SER A 143 13.98 -6.77 -1.43
CA SER A 143 13.49 -6.17 -0.17
C SER A 143 12.11 -5.51 -0.25
N GLU A 144 11.45 -5.53 -1.41
CA GLU A 144 10.15 -4.89 -1.64
C GLU A 144 9.16 -5.88 -2.31
N VAL A 145 7.89 -5.81 -1.91
CA VAL A 145 6.78 -6.45 -2.65
C VAL A 145 6.65 -5.75 -4.01
N VAL A 146 6.45 -6.51 -5.09
CA VAL A 146 6.37 -6.05 -6.49
C VAL A 146 5.02 -6.36 -7.17
N TYR A 147 4.15 -7.16 -6.56
CA TYR A 147 2.76 -7.41 -6.97
C TYR A 147 1.94 -7.88 -5.75
N HIS A 148 0.68 -7.45 -5.63
CA HIS A 148 -0.21 -7.84 -4.52
C HIS A 148 -1.71 -7.83 -4.92
N GLN A 149 -2.45 -8.87 -4.51
CA GLN A 149 -3.90 -8.99 -4.76
C GLN A 149 -4.61 -9.88 -3.71
N ILE A 150 -5.89 -9.59 -3.39
CA ILE A 150 -6.79 -10.47 -2.62
C ILE A 150 -8.19 -10.53 -3.26
N ARG A 151 -8.86 -11.69 -3.17
CA ARG A 151 -10.29 -11.87 -3.48
C ARG A 151 -11.18 -10.93 -2.66
N ALA A 152 -11.97 -10.12 -3.37
CA ALA A 152 -12.89 -9.15 -2.79
C ALA A 152 -13.92 -9.75 -1.81
N ASP A 153 -14.33 -11.02 -2.00
CA ASP A 153 -15.27 -11.70 -1.09
C ASP A 153 -14.64 -12.13 0.24
N LEU A 154 -13.31 -12.20 0.34
CA LEU A 154 -12.59 -12.38 1.61
C LEU A 154 -12.36 -11.04 2.31
N LYS A 155 -11.95 -9.99 1.59
CA LYS A 155 -11.86 -8.64 2.19
C LYS A 155 -13.23 -8.15 2.70
N ALA A 156 -14.33 -8.53 2.03
CA ALA A 156 -15.69 -8.26 2.52
C ALA A 156 -16.09 -9.04 3.79
N GLN A 157 -15.39 -10.13 4.12
CA GLN A 157 -15.52 -10.85 5.40
C GLN A 157 -14.56 -10.31 6.49
N GLY A 158 -13.84 -9.22 6.20
CA GLY A 158 -12.84 -8.64 7.10
C GLY A 158 -11.48 -9.34 7.07
N VAL A 159 -11.25 -10.28 6.13
CA VAL A 159 -9.91 -10.85 5.94
C VAL A 159 -8.99 -9.77 5.38
N VAL A 160 -7.96 -9.48 6.14
CA VAL A 160 -6.88 -8.59 5.73
C VAL A 160 -5.74 -9.49 5.22
N PHE A 161 -5.25 -9.26 4.00
CA PHE A 161 -4.10 -9.94 3.41
C PHE A 161 -3.41 -8.97 2.46
N LEU A 162 -2.18 -8.61 2.80
CA LEU A 162 -1.64 -7.26 2.64
C LEU A 162 -0.22 -7.32 3.36
N ASP A 163 0.71 -6.38 3.15
CA ASP A 163 2.13 -6.45 3.59
C ASP A 163 2.41 -6.35 5.13
N THR A 164 3.67 -6.13 5.54
CA THR A 164 4.08 -6.08 6.97
C THR A 164 4.40 -4.67 7.49
N GLU A 165 4.91 -3.75 6.66
CA GLU A 165 5.07 -2.36 7.06
C GLU A 165 3.75 -1.66 7.25
N THR A 166 2.76 -1.90 6.40
CA THR A 166 1.45 -1.32 6.69
C THR A 166 0.64 -2.12 7.71
N GLY A 167 1.09 -3.32 8.07
CA GLY A 167 0.73 -3.90 9.37
C GLY A 167 1.12 -2.99 10.54
N LEU A 168 2.38 -2.54 10.54
CA LEU A 168 2.90 -1.60 11.52
C LEU A 168 2.24 -0.21 11.43
N ARG A 169 1.87 0.29 10.24
CA ARG A 169 1.17 1.57 10.04
C ARG A 169 -0.33 1.53 10.36
N GLU A 170 -1.14 0.76 9.60
CA GLU A 170 -2.62 0.84 9.62
C GLU A 170 -3.24 0.14 10.83
N TYR A 171 -2.62 -0.94 11.31
CA TYR A 171 -3.14 -1.76 12.41
C TYR A 171 -2.18 -1.77 13.61
N PRO A 172 -1.71 -0.59 14.08
CA PRO A 172 -0.54 -0.48 14.94
C PRO A 172 -0.77 -1.12 16.31
N ASP A 173 -2.01 -1.13 16.82
CA ASP A 173 -2.33 -1.76 18.10
C ASP A 173 -2.33 -3.30 18.00
N LEU A 174 -2.90 -3.89 16.95
CA LEU A 174 -2.79 -5.34 16.70
C LEU A 174 -1.34 -5.74 16.44
N PHE A 175 -0.63 -4.98 15.61
CA PHE A 175 0.75 -5.25 15.27
C PHE A 175 1.64 -5.17 16.52
N LYS A 176 1.50 -4.13 17.34
CA LYS A 176 2.22 -3.97 18.62
C LYS A 176 1.78 -4.96 19.71
N GLN A 177 0.55 -5.46 19.65
CA GLN A 177 0.04 -6.52 20.54
C GLN A 177 0.69 -7.88 20.24
N TYR A 178 1.01 -8.17 18.98
CA TYR A 178 1.44 -9.52 18.55
C TYR A 178 2.90 -9.61 18.06
N LEU A 179 3.50 -8.53 17.53
CA LEU A 179 4.89 -8.49 17.06
C LEU A 179 5.88 -8.89 18.16
N GLY A 180 6.71 -9.90 17.88
CA GLY A 180 7.74 -10.37 18.78
C GLY A 180 7.20 -11.09 20.03
N THR A 181 5.90 -11.34 20.13
CA THR A 181 5.33 -12.12 21.25
C THR A 181 5.62 -13.61 21.12
N VAL A 182 5.90 -14.08 19.90
CA VAL A 182 6.18 -15.48 19.59
C VAL A 182 7.68 -15.65 19.29
N ILE A 183 8.28 -14.76 18.50
CA ILE A 183 9.71 -14.69 18.18
C ILE A 183 10.26 -13.29 18.49
N PRO A 184 10.59 -12.99 19.76
CA PRO A 184 11.23 -11.72 20.11
C PRO A 184 12.64 -11.62 19.52
N ALA A 185 13.13 -10.41 19.30
CA ALA A 185 14.54 -10.16 18.94
C ALA A 185 15.55 -10.81 19.91
N GLY A 186 15.14 -11.11 21.15
CA GLY A 186 15.94 -11.83 22.14
C GLY A 186 16.16 -13.33 21.89
N ASP A 187 15.41 -13.96 20.96
CA ASP A 187 15.37 -15.42 20.75
C ASP A 187 16.73 -15.99 20.31
N ASN A 188 17.12 -15.77 19.06
CA ASN A 188 18.39 -16.23 18.49
C ASN A 188 19.16 -15.06 17.81
N LYS A 189 20.27 -15.33 17.12
CA LYS A 189 21.08 -14.28 16.48
C LYS A 189 20.40 -13.76 15.21
N PHE A 190 19.84 -14.64 14.39
CA PHE A 190 19.22 -14.29 13.11
C PHE A 190 17.83 -13.66 13.28
N SER A 191 17.06 -14.06 14.30
CA SER A 191 15.86 -13.31 14.70
C SER A 191 16.17 -11.87 15.15
N ALA A 192 17.33 -11.65 15.80
CA ALA A 192 17.77 -10.31 16.17
C ALA A 192 18.17 -9.48 14.94
N LEU A 193 18.86 -10.10 13.98
CA LEU A 193 19.22 -9.48 12.70
C LEU A 193 17.98 -9.09 11.88
N ASN A 194 17.09 -10.04 11.63
CA ASN A 194 15.83 -9.84 10.90
C ASN A 194 14.99 -8.68 11.47
N THR A 195 14.86 -8.62 12.80
CA THR A 195 14.02 -7.64 13.48
C THR A 195 14.52 -6.20 13.25
N ALA A 196 15.68 -5.99 12.64
CA ALA A 196 16.22 -4.67 12.34
C ALA A 196 15.94 -4.10 10.92
N VAL A 197 15.44 -4.83 9.90
CA VAL A 197 15.70 -4.42 8.47
C VAL A 197 14.60 -4.31 7.32
N TRP A 198 13.32 -4.75 7.38
CA TRP A 198 12.24 -4.68 6.28
C TRP A 198 11.62 -3.27 5.95
N SER A 199 10.77 -3.04 4.87
CA SER A 199 10.61 -1.83 3.90
C SER A 199 9.22 -1.28 3.34
N GLY A 200 9.05 0.04 2.92
CA GLY A 200 7.79 0.70 2.35
C GLY A 200 7.81 2.17 1.70
N GLY A 201 6.65 2.85 1.37
CA GLY A 201 6.48 4.08 0.47
C GLY A 201 5.33 5.17 0.70
N CYS A 202 5.32 6.38 0.03
CA CYS A 202 4.69 7.70 0.51
C CYS A 202 4.34 8.89 -0.52
N LEU A 203 3.68 10.04 -0.13
CA LEU A 203 3.24 11.27 -0.93
C LEU A 203 4.14 12.56 -0.75
N THR A 204 3.92 13.74 -1.39
CA THR A 204 4.69 15.01 -1.13
C THR A 204 4.03 16.11 -0.26
N ALA A 205 4.85 17.04 0.26
CA ALA A 205 4.49 18.19 1.11
C ALA A 205 3.43 19.16 0.55
N ASP A 206 3.44 19.44 -0.75
CA ASP A 206 2.57 20.42 -1.40
C ASP A 206 1.12 19.91 -1.55
N ALA A 207 0.90 18.61 -1.35
CA ALA A 207 -0.43 18.00 -1.27
C ALA A 207 -1.30 18.72 -0.24
N ARG A 208 -2.50 19.12 -0.67
CA ARG A 208 -3.53 19.82 0.10
C ARG A 208 -4.61 18.86 0.52
N ILE A 209 -4.74 18.69 1.84
CA ILE A 209 -5.73 17.83 2.48
C ILE A 209 -6.83 18.73 3.06
N ASN A 210 -8.10 18.39 2.82
CA ASN A 210 -9.21 19.10 3.44
C ASN A 210 -9.39 18.59 4.88
N VAL A 211 -9.01 19.42 5.86
CA VAL A 211 -9.24 19.17 7.29
C VAL A 211 -10.44 19.98 7.77
N LYS A 212 -11.41 19.27 8.36
CA LYS A 212 -12.62 19.82 8.96
C LYS A 212 -12.31 21.02 9.87
N GLY A 213 -12.94 22.16 9.61
CA GLY A 213 -12.74 23.40 10.40
C GLY A 213 -11.39 24.10 10.24
N LYS A 214 -10.42 23.54 9.49
CA LYS A 214 -9.18 24.23 9.08
C LYS A 214 -9.18 24.60 7.59
N GLY A 215 -10.01 23.94 6.78
CA GLY A 215 -10.00 24.06 5.33
C GLY A 215 -8.92 23.22 4.67
N LEU A 216 -8.37 23.67 3.54
CA LEU A 216 -7.23 23.02 2.89
C LEU A 216 -5.93 23.39 3.60
N VAL A 217 -5.22 22.38 4.12
CA VAL A 217 -3.90 22.48 4.75
C VAL A 217 -2.88 21.65 3.96
N SER A 218 -1.58 21.92 4.10
CA SER A 218 -0.55 20.98 3.60
C SER A 218 -0.67 19.63 4.33
N ILE A 219 -0.40 18.52 3.66
CA ILE A 219 -0.22 17.22 4.31
C ILE A 219 0.86 17.27 5.40
N ALA A 220 1.90 18.10 5.23
CA ALA A 220 2.93 18.34 6.22
C ALA A 220 2.41 19.10 7.47
N ASP A 221 1.30 19.83 7.36
CA ASP A 221 0.64 20.57 8.44
C ASP A 221 -0.49 19.79 9.13
N VAL A 222 -1.00 18.72 8.52
CA VAL A 222 -2.03 17.83 9.12
C VAL A 222 -1.55 17.26 10.45
N GLN A 223 -2.44 17.10 11.43
CA GLN A 223 -2.11 16.58 12.76
C GLN A 223 -2.95 15.36 13.13
N PRO A 224 -2.44 14.43 13.96
CA PRO A 224 -3.24 13.37 14.57
C PRO A 224 -4.49 13.94 15.26
N GLY A 225 -5.64 13.31 15.01
CA GLY A 225 -6.95 13.75 15.48
C GLY A 225 -7.72 14.69 14.54
N ASP A 226 -7.08 15.22 13.48
CA ASP A 226 -7.77 15.98 12.42
C ASP A 226 -8.77 15.09 11.66
N GLU A 227 -9.92 15.64 11.25
CA GLU A 227 -10.90 14.91 10.43
C GLU A 227 -10.74 15.27 8.94
N VAL A 228 -10.43 14.27 8.10
CA VAL A 228 -10.14 14.41 6.67
C VAL A 228 -11.08 13.53 5.83
N PHE A 229 -11.23 13.84 4.55
CA PHE A 229 -12.04 13.01 3.64
C PHE A 229 -11.26 11.79 3.13
N GLY A 230 -11.96 10.66 3.02
CA GLY A 230 -11.55 9.47 2.28
C GLY A 230 -12.78 8.78 1.66
N VAL A 231 -12.56 7.77 0.82
CA VAL A 231 -13.58 7.05 0.06
C VAL A 231 -13.97 5.76 0.78
N ASN A 232 -15.23 5.59 1.17
CA ASN A 232 -15.72 4.38 1.84
C ASN A 232 -15.99 3.21 0.87
N ILE A 233 -16.40 2.06 1.41
CA ILE A 233 -16.72 0.84 0.63
C ILE A 233 -17.88 1.08 -0.39
N GLY A 234 -18.81 1.99 -0.09
CA GLY A 234 -19.86 2.43 -1.03
C GLY A 234 -19.35 3.31 -2.17
N ARG A 235 -18.12 3.82 -2.03
CA ARG A 235 -17.45 4.84 -2.85
C ARG A 235 -18.04 6.24 -2.69
N GLU A 236 -18.58 6.56 -1.52
CA GLU A 236 -18.89 7.95 -1.14
C GLU A 236 -17.74 8.52 -0.29
N LEU A 237 -17.63 9.84 -0.24
CA LEU A 237 -16.73 10.58 0.63
C LEU A 237 -17.33 10.72 2.04
N GLU A 238 -16.56 10.32 3.04
CA GLU A 238 -16.89 10.55 4.45
C GLU A 238 -15.67 11.04 5.23
N ARG A 239 -15.90 11.56 6.44
CA ARG A 239 -14.85 12.06 7.34
C ARG A 239 -14.29 10.91 8.19
N GLY A 240 -13.02 10.58 8.02
CA GLY A 240 -12.27 9.76 8.95
C GLY A 240 -11.28 10.59 9.76
N LYS A 241 -10.82 10.06 10.89
CA LYS A 241 -9.81 10.73 11.72
C LYS A 241 -8.39 10.33 11.31
N VAL A 242 -7.50 11.30 11.23
CA VAL A 242 -6.07 11.07 11.03
C VAL A 242 -5.49 10.41 12.29
N LEU A 243 -4.97 9.19 12.16
CA LEU A 243 -4.31 8.47 13.26
C LEU A 243 -2.87 8.97 13.44
N ALA A 244 -2.15 9.07 12.33
CA ALA A 244 -0.78 9.57 12.27
C ALA A 244 -0.57 10.37 10.98
N LYS A 245 0.34 11.33 11.06
CA LYS A 245 1.06 11.88 9.91
C LYS A 245 2.49 11.36 9.97
N VAL A 246 2.95 10.88 8.83
CA VAL A 246 4.25 10.29 8.53
C VAL A 246 5.02 11.34 7.69
N ALA A 247 6.32 11.50 7.91
CA ALA A 247 7.20 12.52 7.33
C ALA A 247 8.46 11.88 6.72
N SER A 248 8.23 11.16 5.63
CA SER A 248 9.06 10.09 5.06
C SER A 248 10.36 10.50 4.34
N GLY A 249 10.88 11.69 4.60
CA GLY A 249 12.13 12.18 4.01
C GLY A 249 12.02 12.55 2.53
N THR A 250 13.14 12.84 1.88
CA THR A 250 13.16 13.23 0.45
C THR A 250 13.13 11.99 -0.44
N LYS A 251 12.18 11.92 -1.37
CA LYS A 251 12.04 10.83 -2.37
C LYS A 251 11.84 11.41 -3.78
N LEU A 252 11.93 10.57 -4.81
CA LEU A 252 11.73 10.94 -6.22
C LEU A 252 10.22 11.02 -6.57
N VAL A 253 9.81 12.05 -7.31
CA VAL A 253 8.41 12.50 -7.42
C VAL A 253 7.96 12.74 -8.86
N TYR A 254 6.70 12.39 -9.14
CA TYR A 254 5.96 12.75 -10.35
C TYR A 254 4.83 13.74 -10.03
N GLU A 255 4.73 14.82 -10.79
CA GLU A 255 3.56 15.69 -10.86
C GLU A 255 2.54 15.07 -11.81
N MET A 256 1.28 15.00 -11.38
CA MET A 256 0.18 14.54 -12.21
C MET A 256 -0.95 15.56 -12.31
N HIS A 257 -1.55 15.66 -13.49
CA HIS A 257 -2.65 16.58 -13.79
C HIS A 257 -3.92 15.79 -14.13
N VAL A 258 -4.96 15.96 -13.32
CA VAL A 258 -6.21 15.17 -13.40
C VAL A 258 -7.41 16.12 -13.41
N ALA A 259 -7.91 16.41 -14.62
CA ALA A 259 -9.06 17.26 -14.90
C ALA A 259 -9.14 18.54 -14.04
N GLY A 260 -8.11 19.39 -14.17
CA GLY A 260 -8.03 20.66 -13.46
C GLY A 260 -7.49 20.56 -12.03
N ARG A 261 -7.12 19.37 -11.53
CA ARG A 261 -6.31 19.19 -10.31
C ARG A 261 -4.85 18.93 -10.69
N THR A 262 -3.94 19.29 -9.80
CA THR A 262 -2.52 18.92 -9.87
C THR A 262 -2.16 18.29 -8.52
N LEU A 263 -1.40 17.20 -8.49
CA LEU A 263 -0.88 16.56 -7.27
C LEU A 263 0.49 15.96 -7.56
N GLU A 264 1.38 16.01 -6.58
CA GLU A 264 2.69 15.38 -6.61
C GLU A 264 2.76 14.15 -5.68
N ALA A 265 3.40 13.07 -6.14
CA ALA A 265 3.53 11.81 -5.41
C ALA A 265 4.79 11.02 -5.83
N THR A 266 5.25 10.05 -5.02
CA THR A 266 6.21 9.07 -5.54
C THR A 266 5.54 8.17 -6.57
N GLY A 267 6.33 7.57 -7.47
CA GLY A 267 5.82 6.69 -8.52
C GLY A 267 4.93 5.57 -7.95
N ASN A 268 5.39 4.94 -6.87
CA ASN A 268 4.72 3.82 -6.23
C ASN A 268 3.53 4.18 -5.33
N HIS A 269 3.08 5.45 -5.33
CA HIS A 269 1.87 5.79 -4.60
C HIS A 269 0.63 5.26 -5.32
N GLN A 270 -0.10 4.36 -4.68
CA GLN A 270 -1.37 3.84 -5.14
C GLN A 270 -2.42 4.95 -5.27
N PHE A 271 -3.15 4.97 -6.39
CA PHE A 271 -4.36 5.77 -6.61
C PHE A 271 -5.49 4.89 -7.17
N LEU A 272 -6.75 5.27 -6.93
CA LEU A 272 -7.91 4.51 -7.42
C LEU A 272 -8.22 4.87 -8.89
N VAL A 273 -8.28 3.89 -9.79
CA VAL A 273 -8.41 4.05 -11.26
C VAL A 273 -9.57 3.22 -11.81
N ALA A 274 -10.33 3.76 -12.77
CA ALA A 274 -11.38 3.05 -13.49
C ALA A 274 -10.84 2.37 -14.76
N ARG A 275 -10.43 1.11 -14.65
CA ARG A 275 -9.98 0.28 -15.79
C ARG A 275 -11.17 -0.45 -16.46
N ARG A 276 -10.96 -0.90 -17.71
CA ARG A 276 -11.97 -1.65 -18.50
C ARG A 276 -11.84 -3.15 -18.27
N VAL A 277 -12.97 -3.84 -18.14
CA VAL A 277 -13.07 -5.30 -18.18
C VAL A 277 -14.05 -5.69 -19.29
N GLU A 278 -13.60 -6.50 -20.24
CA GLU A 278 -14.46 -7.02 -21.30
C GLU A 278 -15.13 -8.32 -20.86
N LYS A 279 -16.45 -8.45 -21.08
CA LYS A 279 -17.19 -9.66 -20.74
C LYS A 279 -18.16 -10.05 -21.86
N GLY A 280 -17.60 -10.63 -22.91
CA GLY A 280 -18.30 -10.88 -24.17
C GLY A 280 -18.61 -9.56 -24.88
N LYS A 281 -19.79 -9.44 -25.50
CA LYS A 281 -20.19 -8.26 -26.31
C LYS A 281 -20.51 -6.98 -25.50
N ARG A 282 -19.99 -6.84 -24.27
CA ARG A 282 -20.18 -5.66 -23.41
C ARG A 282 -18.91 -5.37 -22.60
N THR A 283 -18.43 -4.14 -22.71
CA THR A 283 -17.39 -3.56 -21.85
C THR A 283 -18.03 -3.08 -20.54
N ARG A 284 -17.41 -3.38 -19.39
CA ARG A 284 -17.76 -2.81 -18.08
C ARG A 284 -16.54 -2.08 -17.52
N TRP A 285 -16.76 -1.06 -16.69
CA TRP A 285 -15.70 -0.40 -15.92
C TRP A 285 -15.64 -0.96 -14.51
N THR A 286 -14.44 -1.05 -13.94
CA THR A 286 -14.17 -1.45 -12.55
C THR A 286 -13.15 -0.48 -11.95
N ALA A 287 -13.37 -0.08 -10.69
CA ALA A 287 -12.39 0.68 -9.94
C ALA A 287 -11.37 -0.28 -9.30
N VAL A 288 -10.08 -0.01 -9.47
CA VAL A 288 -8.93 -0.77 -8.95
C VAL A 288 -7.85 0.19 -8.46
N TRP A 289 -7.02 -0.20 -7.50
CA TRP A 289 -5.86 0.60 -7.11
C TRP A 289 -4.70 0.35 -8.09
N ALA A 290 -3.94 1.39 -8.44
CA ALA A 290 -2.72 1.30 -9.24
C ALA A 290 -1.71 2.39 -8.84
N PRO A 291 -0.39 2.11 -8.83
CA PRO A 291 0.61 3.13 -8.50
C PRO A 291 0.69 4.18 -9.60
N LEU A 292 0.91 5.45 -9.24
CA LEU A 292 0.92 6.58 -10.17
C LEU A 292 1.76 6.34 -11.43
N GLU A 293 2.93 5.75 -11.26
CA GLU A 293 3.86 5.43 -12.35
C GLU A 293 3.32 4.40 -13.37
N GLU A 294 2.29 3.64 -13.06
CA GLU A 294 1.60 2.71 -13.97
C GLU A 294 0.32 3.32 -14.59
N ILE A 295 -0.19 4.42 -14.04
CA ILE A 295 -1.36 5.11 -14.60
C ILE A 295 -0.95 5.95 -15.80
N GLU A 296 -1.42 5.60 -16.99
CA GLU A 296 -0.99 6.30 -18.21
C GLU A 296 -1.89 7.49 -18.59
N PRO A 297 -1.33 8.57 -19.21
CA PRO A 297 -2.10 9.71 -19.69
C PRO A 297 -3.26 9.29 -20.61
N GLY A 298 -4.47 9.46 -20.10
CA GLY A 298 -5.72 9.00 -20.72
C GLY A 298 -6.54 8.08 -19.83
N GLU A 299 -5.95 7.40 -18.84
CA GLU A 299 -6.66 6.55 -17.87
C GLU A 299 -7.47 7.39 -16.86
N PRO A 300 -8.63 6.89 -16.36
CA PRO A 300 -9.51 7.68 -15.49
C PRO A 300 -9.21 7.42 -14.01
N ILE A 301 -8.61 8.38 -13.31
CA ILE A 301 -8.36 8.35 -11.86
C ILE A 301 -9.61 8.82 -11.10
N ALA A 302 -9.85 8.27 -9.92
CA ALA A 302 -10.91 8.67 -9.00
C ALA A 302 -10.64 10.07 -8.44
N VAL A 303 -11.65 10.93 -8.53
CA VAL A 303 -11.62 12.30 -8.02
C VAL A 303 -12.88 12.64 -7.24
N ALA A 304 -12.74 13.54 -6.26
CA ALA A 304 -13.88 14.18 -5.63
C ALA A 304 -14.68 14.98 -6.67
N ARG A 305 -15.97 14.65 -6.84
CA ARG A 305 -16.94 15.41 -7.65
C ARG A 305 -17.37 16.69 -6.96
N VAL A 306 -17.53 16.61 -5.65
CA VAL A 306 -17.93 17.67 -4.71
C VAL A 306 -17.41 17.18 -3.35
N LEU A 307 -16.82 18.06 -2.54
CA LEU A 307 -16.51 17.72 -1.15
C LEU A 307 -17.75 18.01 -0.30
N PRO A 308 -18.23 17.10 0.57
CA PRO A 308 -19.29 17.45 1.52
C PRO A 308 -18.90 18.71 2.33
N ASP A 309 -19.82 19.68 2.49
CA ASP A 309 -19.51 20.86 3.31
C ASP A 309 -19.71 20.57 4.81
N ASP A 310 -18.97 21.29 5.66
CA ASP A 310 -19.01 21.12 7.11
C ASP A 310 -20.31 21.70 7.74
N SER A 311 -21.22 22.27 6.93
CA SER A 311 -22.54 22.83 7.31
C SER A 311 -22.56 23.93 8.39
N GLY A 312 -21.41 24.51 8.72
CA GLY A 312 -21.25 25.43 9.85
C GLY A 312 -21.68 26.89 9.61
N THR A 313 -22.02 27.59 10.70
CA THR A 313 -22.02 29.06 10.75
C THR A 313 -20.68 29.54 11.31
N ILE A 314 -20.00 30.43 10.60
CA ILE A 314 -18.76 31.08 11.05
C ILE A 314 -19.11 32.40 11.72
N PHE A 315 -18.52 32.65 12.88
CA PHE A 315 -18.64 33.89 13.63
C PHE A 315 -17.41 34.76 13.40
N PHE A 316 -17.63 36.06 13.22
CA PHE A 316 -16.56 37.03 13.02
C PHE A 316 -16.42 37.95 14.24
N SER A 317 -15.18 38.26 14.60
CA SER A 317 -14.85 39.23 15.64
C SER A 317 -15.02 40.67 15.14
N GLU A 318 -15.31 41.60 16.06
CA GLU A 318 -15.10 43.02 15.83
C GLU A 318 -13.60 43.36 15.75
N PRO A 319 -13.20 44.40 15.00
CA PRO A 319 -11.80 44.81 14.92
C PRO A 319 -11.30 45.46 16.21
N GLU A 320 -10.07 45.14 16.59
CA GLU A 320 -9.38 45.60 17.82
C GLU A 320 -9.22 47.13 17.96
N LEU A 321 -9.58 47.90 16.92
CA LEU A 321 -9.28 49.32 16.79
C LEU A 321 -10.53 50.21 16.75
N CYS A 322 -11.19 50.37 17.90
CA CYS A 322 -12.29 51.33 18.08
C CYS A 322 -11.80 52.80 18.20
N ILE A 323 -11.11 53.32 17.16
CA ILE A 323 -10.61 54.71 17.16
C ILE A 323 -11.72 55.68 16.69
N LYS A 324 -12.43 56.29 17.64
CA LYS A 324 -13.38 57.40 17.38
C LYS A 324 -12.63 58.72 17.07
N ASN A 325 -12.09 58.83 15.86
CA ASN A 325 -11.48 60.07 15.35
C ASN A 325 -12.41 60.78 14.34
N ARG A 326 -12.45 62.12 14.36
CA ARG A 326 -13.38 62.94 13.54
C ARG A 326 -13.21 62.80 12.02
N THR A 327 -12.11 62.19 11.56
CA THR A 327 -11.78 62.00 10.14
C THR A 327 -11.99 60.57 9.64
N GLN A 328 -12.69 59.71 10.39
CA GLN A 328 -13.01 58.34 10.00
C GLN A 328 -14.43 57.96 10.41
N GLN A 329 -15.04 57.05 9.66
CA GLN A 329 -16.38 56.54 9.97
C GLN A 329 -16.36 55.39 11.00
N CYS A 330 -17.28 55.47 11.96
CA CYS A 330 -17.72 54.34 12.77
C CYS A 330 -18.63 53.43 11.93
N LEU A 331 -18.34 52.14 11.91
CA LEU A 331 -19.06 51.12 11.16
C LEU A 331 -19.56 50.05 12.12
N ASP A 332 -20.68 49.43 11.77
CA ASP A 332 -21.10 48.15 12.35
C ASP A 332 -20.34 47.02 11.65
N PHE A 333 -20.10 45.89 12.33
CA PHE A 333 -19.39 44.74 11.75
C PHE A 333 -20.23 43.48 11.82
N PRO A 334 -20.49 42.79 10.70
CA PRO A 334 -21.26 41.54 10.70
C PRO A 334 -20.59 40.46 11.55
N CYS A 335 -21.31 39.93 12.54
CA CYS A 335 -20.82 38.87 13.42
C CYS A 335 -21.00 37.45 12.87
N ARG A 336 -21.55 37.27 11.66
CA ARG A 336 -21.83 35.96 11.02
C ARG A 336 -21.66 36.04 9.51
N ASN A 337 -21.43 34.89 8.86
CA ASN A 337 -21.49 34.77 7.40
C ASN A 337 -22.89 35.03 6.83
N SER A 338 -22.93 35.66 5.66
CA SER A 338 -24.13 35.83 4.82
C SER A 338 -23.74 35.76 3.33
N VAL A 339 -24.69 35.45 2.45
CA VAL A 339 -24.48 35.42 0.99
C VAL A 339 -24.00 36.79 0.48
N ASP A 340 -24.57 37.88 0.99
CA ASP A 340 -24.20 39.26 0.61
C ASP A 340 -22.80 39.64 1.10
N LEU A 341 -22.43 39.24 2.31
CA LEU A 341 -21.11 39.51 2.86
C LEU A 341 -20.02 38.71 2.13
N LEU A 342 -20.23 37.42 1.88
CA LEU A 342 -19.23 36.58 1.20
C LEU A 342 -19.08 36.98 -0.27
N TRP A 343 -20.16 37.37 -0.93
CA TRP A 343 -20.09 38.02 -2.25
C TRP A 343 -19.25 39.29 -2.22
N LEU A 344 -19.47 40.20 -1.26
CA LEU A 344 -18.69 41.43 -1.13
C LEU A 344 -17.20 41.15 -0.83
N LEU A 345 -16.89 40.12 -0.05
CA LEU A 345 -15.51 39.72 0.24
C LEU A 345 -14.80 39.12 -0.99
N GLY A 346 -15.54 38.42 -1.87
CA GLY A 346 -15.03 37.99 -3.17
C GLY A 346 -14.77 39.18 -4.10
N LEU A 347 -15.69 40.15 -4.15
CA LEU A 347 -15.55 41.39 -4.91
C LEU A 347 -14.37 42.24 -4.42
N TRP A 348 -14.15 42.30 -3.10
CA TRP A 348 -12.99 42.93 -2.48
C TRP A 348 -11.67 42.23 -2.86
N LEU A 349 -11.67 40.91 -2.92
CA LEU A 349 -10.47 40.15 -3.27
C LEU A 349 -10.01 40.44 -4.72
N GLY A 350 -10.93 40.75 -5.64
CA GLY A 350 -10.62 41.32 -6.96
C GLY A 350 -10.27 42.80 -6.90
N ASP A 351 -11.26 43.66 -7.14
CA ASP A 351 -11.16 45.13 -7.30
C ASP A 351 -10.74 45.94 -6.06
N GLY A 352 -10.55 45.30 -4.91
CA GLY A 352 -10.26 45.95 -3.63
C GLY A 352 -8.80 46.38 -3.43
N HIS A 353 -8.61 47.61 -2.95
CA HIS A 353 -7.32 48.18 -2.55
C HIS A 353 -7.43 49.12 -1.33
N THR A 354 -6.40 49.16 -0.48
CA THR A 354 -6.31 50.01 0.72
C THR A 354 -5.25 51.12 0.56
N ALA A 355 -5.65 52.39 0.68
CA ALA A 355 -4.74 53.54 0.60
C ALA A 355 -4.60 54.28 1.95
N ALA A 356 -3.42 54.85 2.18
CA ALA A 356 -3.05 55.56 3.41
C ALA A 356 -2.63 57.02 3.15
N PRO A 357 -3.51 57.89 2.61
CA PRO A 357 -3.17 59.24 2.14
C PRO A 357 -2.72 60.21 3.25
N HIS A 358 -2.95 59.87 4.52
CA HIS A 358 -2.44 60.63 5.66
C HIS A 358 -2.22 59.71 6.87
N LYS A 359 -1.36 60.13 7.82
CA LYS A 359 -0.96 59.34 9.01
C LYS A 359 -2.13 58.79 9.83
N HIS A 360 -3.29 59.45 9.77
CA HIS A 360 -4.50 59.09 10.52
C HIS A 360 -5.74 58.86 9.61
N MET A 361 -5.53 58.65 8.31
CA MET A 361 -6.60 58.35 7.35
C MET A 361 -6.32 57.02 6.66
N ARG A 362 -7.40 56.28 6.36
CA ARG A 362 -7.40 55.02 5.63
C ARG A 362 -8.60 54.98 4.71
N GLN A 363 -8.37 54.52 3.49
CA GLN A 363 -9.33 54.44 2.41
C GLN A 363 -9.42 52.99 1.96
N VAL A 364 -10.60 52.40 2.10
CA VAL A 364 -10.96 51.08 1.55
C VAL A 364 -11.69 51.36 0.25
N THR A 365 -11.07 51.04 -0.88
CA THR A 365 -11.53 51.41 -2.23
C THR A 365 -11.92 50.17 -3.02
N PHE A 366 -13.10 50.21 -3.64
CA PHE A 366 -13.56 49.22 -4.62
C PHE A 366 -13.48 49.87 -6.01
N SER A 367 -12.70 49.31 -6.92
CA SER A 367 -12.25 49.94 -8.18
C SER A 367 -13.25 49.87 -9.35
N ILE A 368 -14.54 49.86 -9.03
CA ILE A 368 -15.64 49.50 -9.95
C ILE A 368 -16.20 50.75 -10.63
N SER A 369 -16.25 50.77 -11.97
CA SER A 369 -16.80 51.92 -12.74
C SER A 369 -18.24 52.24 -12.35
N ALA A 370 -18.62 53.52 -12.33
CA ALA A 370 -19.99 53.96 -12.04
C ALA A 370 -21.02 53.49 -13.10
N ASP A 371 -20.56 53.18 -14.32
CA ASP A 371 -21.40 52.61 -15.38
C ASP A 371 -21.64 51.10 -15.23
N ASP A 372 -20.94 50.42 -14.31
CA ASP A 372 -21.09 48.98 -14.10
C ASP A 372 -22.30 48.67 -13.18
N PRO A 373 -23.20 47.75 -13.56
CA PRO A 373 -24.34 47.33 -12.72
C PRO A 373 -23.96 46.91 -11.29
N VAL A 374 -22.75 46.40 -11.07
CA VAL A 374 -22.23 45.99 -9.76
C VAL A 374 -22.02 47.19 -8.84
N HIS A 375 -21.65 48.37 -9.35
CA HIS A 375 -21.25 49.53 -8.55
C HIS A 375 -22.32 49.91 -7.51
N HIS A 376 -23.57 50.11 -7.94
CA HIS A 376 -24.68 50.44 -7.04
C HIS A 376 -25.07 49.29 -6.11
N ILE A 377 -24.86 48.03 -6.52
CA ILE A 377 -25.15 46.85 -5.70
C ILE A 377 -24.11 46.72 -4.59
N ALA A 378 -22.82 46.89 -4.91
CA ALA A 378 -21.71 46.87 -3.97
C ALA A 378 -21.83 48.00 -2.94
N ILE A 379 -22.18 49.22 -3.36
CA ILE A 379 -22.53 50.32 -2.46
C ILE A 379 -23.66 49.94 -1.52
N ARG A 380 -24.77 49.38 -2.05
CA ARG A 380 -25.91 49.00 -1.22
C ARG A 380 -25.52 47.95 -0.16
N VAL A 381 -24.80 46.90 -0.54
CA VAL A 381 -24.33 45.86 0.39
C VAL A 381 -23.37 46.43 1.43
N VAL A 382 -22.46 47.34 1.04
CA VAL A 382 -21.54 48.03 1.96
C VAL A 382 -22.29 48.89 2.99
N SER A 383 -23.34 49.62 2.57
CA SER A 383 -24.20 50.37 3.50
C SER A 383 -25.10 49.46 4.35
N GLU A 384 -25.65 48.38 3.79
CA GLU A 384 -26.56 47.44 4.48
C GLU A 384 -25.84 46.54 5.50
N GLN A 385 -24.61 46.09 5.22
CA GLN A 385 -23.84 45.20 6.11
C GLN A 385 -23.03 45.96 7.18
N PHE A 386 -22.61 47.21 6.92
CA PHE A 386 -21.68 47.94 7.80
C PHE A 386 -22.15 49.34 8.27
N GLY A 387 -23.34 49.79 7.86
CA GLY A 387 -23.79 51.17 8.09
C GLY A 387 -22.93 52.23 7.36
N ALA A 388 -22.17 51.82 6.35
CA ALA A 388 -21.15 52.64 5.71
C ALA A 388 -21.73 53.76 4.82
N ASN A 389 -21.12 54.95 4.90
CA ASN A 389 -21.28 56.04 3.95
C ASN A 389 -20.14 55.93 2.92
N VAL A 390 -20.49 55.78 1.65
CA VAL A 390 -19.53 55.70 0.55
C VAL A 390 -19.25 57.08 -0.04
N THR A 391 -18.02 57.30 -0.52
CA THR A 391 -17.67 58.44 -1.37
C THR A 391 -17.37 57.92 -2.77
N ALA A 392 -18.20 58.28 -3.77
CA ALA A 392 -17.94 57.95 -5.16
C ALA A 392 -16.72 58.71 -5.70
N VAL A 393 -15.93 58.06 -6.55
CA VAL A 393 -14.75 58.61 -7.23
C VAL A 393 -14.70 58.14 -8.68
N ASN A 394 -13.91 58.80 -9.54
CA ASN A 394 -13.91 58.57 -11.00
C ASN A 394 -13.72 57.11 -11.44
N CYS A 395 -13.12 56.26 -10.61
CA CYS A 395 -12.84 54.85 -10.91
C CYS A 395 -13.30 53.90 -9.78
N GLY A 396 -14.35 54.24 -9.02
CA GLY A 396 -14.75 53.42 -7.88
C GLY A 396 -15.59 54.12 -6.81
N PHE A 397 -15.65 53.50 -5.63
CA PHE A 397 -16.12 54.15 -4.42
C PHE A 397 -15.20 53.83 -3.22
N ILE A 398 -15.18 54.73 -2.23
CA ILE A 398 -14.27 54.69 -1.09
C ILE A 398 -15.05 54.74 0.23
N VAL A 399 -14.68 53.88 1.19
CA VAL A 399 -15.06 54.01 2.60
C VAL A 399 -13.85 54.45 3.42
N ILE A 400 -13.99 55.52 4.21
CA ILE A 400 -12.89 56.09 5.01
C ILE A 400 -12.92 55.53 6.43
N SER A 401 -12.38 54.32 6.62
CA SER A 401 -12.30 53.67 7.93
C SER A 401 -11.08 52.76 8.09
N LYS A 402 -10.28 52.99 9.14
CA LYS A 402 -9.22 52.07 9.57
C LYS A 402 -9.80 50.79 10.19
N ALA A 403 -10.97 50.86 10.82
CA ALA A 403 -11.62 49.68 11.38
C ALA A 403 -11.93 48.67 10.28
N PHE A 404 -12.37 49.12 9.10
CA PHE A 404 -12.64 48.26 7.94
C PHE A 404 -11.34 47.65 7.36
N GLU A 405 -10.28 48.45 7.16
CA GLU A 405 -8.93 47.97 6.80
C GLU A 405 -8.45 46.87 7.78
N THR A 406 -8.62 47.10 9.09
CA THR A 406 -8.20 46.19 10.15
C THR A 406 -9.00 44.88 10.13
N TRP A 407 -10.32 44.98 9.98
CA TRP A 407 -11.22 43.82 9.95
C TRP A 407 -10.97 42.93 8.73
N LEU A 408 -10.79 43.53 7.54
CA LEU A 408 -10.43 42.80 6.32
C LEU A 408 -9.07 42.07 6.49
N ALA A 409 -8.08 42.72 7.10
CA ALA A 409 -6.80 42.10 7.41
C ALA A 409 -6.92 40.95 8.44
N GLN A 410 -7.73 41.10 9.50
CA GLN A 410 -7.99 40.05 10.49
C GLN A 410 -8.68 38.82 9.90
N LEU A 411 -9.56 39.01 8.91
CA LEU A 411 -10.17 37.91 8.16
C LEU A 411 -9.21 37.20 7.19
N GLY A 412 -8.00 37.74 6.98
CA GLY A 412 -6.98 37.23 6.07
C GLY A 412 -6.96 37.89 4.68
N PHE A 413 -7.80 38.89 4.40
CA PHE A 413 -7.82 39.63 3.12
C PHE A 413 -6.74 40.72 3.07
N SER A 414 -5.52 40.37 3.45
CA SER A 414 -4.32 41.20 3.38
C SER A 414 -3.40 40.74 2.26
N GLY A 415 -2.85 41.67 1.49
CA GLY A 415 -1.86 41.38 0.44
C GLY A 415 -1.86 42.44 -0.66
N GLU A 416 -0.84 42.38 -1.52
CA GLU A 416 -0.80 43.13 -2.78
C GLU A 416 -1.30 42.25 -3.93
N GLU A 417 -1.50 42.86 -5.10
CA GLU A 417 -2.00 42.25 -6.35
C GLU A 417 -1.48 40.81 -6.62
N LYS A 418 -0.21 40.53 -6.32
CA LYS A 418 0.46 39.24 -6.53
C LYS A 418 0.57 38.34 -5.29
N THR A 419 0.29 38.86 -4.10
CA THR A 419 0.44 38.16 -2.81
C THR A 419 -0.89 37.95 -2.07
N LYS A 420 -2.01 38.45 -2.59
CA LYS A 420 -3.37 38.04 -2.18
C LYS A 420 -3.50 36.50 -2.11
N ARG A 421 -4.23 36.02 -1.11
CA ARG A 421 -4.56 34.59 -0.87
C ARG A 421 -6.03 34.45 -0.51
N LEU A 422 -6.56 33.23 -0.62
CA LEU A 422 -7.86 32.88 -0.07
C LEU A 422 -7.71 32.45 1.40
N PRO A 423 -8.41 33.08 2.36
CA PRO A 423 -8.43 32.61 3.74
C PRO A 423 -8.98 31.17 3.87
N ALA A 424 -8.23 30.28 4.51
CA ALA A 424 -8.55 28.84 4.54
C ALA A 424 -9.90 28.50 5.20
N TRP A 425 -10.44 29.36 6.06
CA TRP A 425 -11.78 29.19 6.66
C TRP A 425 -12.92 29.18 5.62
N ILE A 426 -12.69 29.73 4.42
CA ILE A 426 -13.68 29.75 3.33
C ILE A 426 -13.98 28.33 2.81
N TYR A 427 -13.01 27.41 2.83
CA TYR A 427 -13.22 26.01 2.40
C TYR A 427 -14.13 25.19 3.32
N SER A 428 -14.41 25.66 4.55
CA SER A 428 -15.35 25.03 5.51
C SER A 428 -16.71 25.73 5.58
N LEU A 429 -16.96 26.76 4.76
CA LEU A 429 -18.29 27.36 4.61
C LEU A 429 -19.26 26.40 3.88
N PRO A 430 -20.59 26.52 4.10
CA PRO A 430 -21.58 25.87 3.25
C PRO A 430 -21.43 26.30 1.78
N HIS A 431 -21.70 25.41 0.84
CA HIS A 431 -21.44 25.66 -0.60
C HIS A 431 -22.07 26.94 -1.16
N GLU A 432 -23.28 27.31 -0.69
CA GLU A 432 -23.94 28.56 -1.08
C GLU A 432 -23.06 29.80 -0.84
N HIS A 433 -22.34 29.81 0.28
CA HIS A 433 -21.46 30.92 0.67
C HIS A 433 -20.13 30.90 -0.10
N GLN A 434 -19.59 29.72 -0.40
CA GLN A 434 -18.43 29.56 -1.29
C GLN A 434 -18.77 30.03 -2.72
N LEU A 435 -19.94 29.67 -3.24
CA LEU A 435 -20.45 30.07 -4.55
C LEU A 435 -20.80 31.56 -4.63
N ALA A 436 -21.27 32.17 -3.53
CA ALA A 436 -21.44 33.61 -3.41
C ALA A 436 -20.10 34.35 -3.51
N PHE A 437 -19.07 33.85 -2.81
CA PHE A 437 -17.71 34.38 -2.86
C PHE A 437 -17.09 34.30 -4.27
N ILE A 438 -17.22 33.15 -4.95
CA ILE A 438 -16.82 33.01 -6.37
C ILE A 438 -17.61 34.00 -7.24
N GLY A 439 -18.91 34.19 -6.99
CA GLY A 439 -19.72 35.19 -7.68
C GLY A 439 -19.21 36.62 -7.55
N GLY A 440 -18.69 36.99 -6.37
CA GLY A 440 -18.05 38.29 -6.14
C GLY A 440 -16.76 38.48 -6.95
N LEU A 441 -15.90 37.47 -6.97
CA LEU A 441 -14.69 37.47 -7.80
C LEU A 441 -15.00 37.58 -9.30
N VAL A 442 -16.09 36.94 -9.76
CA VAL A 442 -16.55 37.02 -11.15
C VAL A 442 -17.13 38.40 -11.45
N ASP A 443 -17.89 38.99 -10.53
CA ASP A 443 -18.44 40.34 -10.68
C ASP A 443 -17.36 41.43 -10.74
N ALA A 444 -16.18 41.20 -10.14
CA ALA A 444 -14.95 41.94 -10.43
C ALA A 444 -14.27 41.43 -11.74
N ASP A 445 -13.18 40.67 -11.62
CA ASP A 445 -12.23 40.29 -12.68
C ASP A 445 -12.72 39.19 -13.66
N GLY A 446 -14.02 38.87 -13.67
CA GLY A 446 -14.57 37.75 -14.45
C GLY A 446 -15.63 38.11 -15.50
N TRP A 447 -15.90 37.15 -16.39
CA TRP A 447 -16.91 37.23 -17.45
C TRP A 447 -17.44 35.84 -17.85
N ILE A 448 -18.57 35.81 -18.56
CA ILE A 448 -19.04 34.61 -19.28
C ILE A 448 -18.51 34.67 -20.70
N GLU A 449 -17.93 33.57 -21.19
CA GLU A 449 -17.49 33.47 -22.58
C GLU A 449 -18.68 33.43 -23.54
N SER A 450 -18.44 33.73 -24.83
CA SER A 450 -19.47 33.77 -25.88
C SER A 450 -20.23 32.45 -26.13
N ASN A 451 -19.85 31.37 -25.43
CA ASN A 451 -20.53 30.08 -25.45
C ASN A 451 -21.59 29.91 -24.33
N GLY A 452 -21.69 30.84 -23.35
CA GLY A 452 -22.59 30.76 -22.19
C GLY A 452 -22.24 29.72 -21.11
N ALA A 453 -21.41 28.73 -21.46
CA ALA A 453 -21.12 27.54 -20.65
C ALA A 453 -19.72 27.51 -20.03
N THR A 454 -18.87 28.51 -20.33
CA THR A 454 -17.62 28.79 -19.62
C THR A 454 -17.71 30.14 -18.91
N MET A 455 -17.32 30.17 -17.65
CA MET A 455 -17.05 31.36 -16.85
C MET A 455 -15.54 31.53 -16.70
N SER A 456 -15.02 32.74 -16.92
CA SER A 456 -13.58 33.03 -16.87
C SER A 456 -13.30 34.12 -15.84
N ILE A 457 -12.18 34.02 -15.13
CA ILE A 457 -11.67 34.98 -14.14
C ILE A 457 -10.17 35.12 -14.35
N GLU A 458 -9.62 36.34 -14.32
CA GLU A 458 -8.16 36.54 -14.32
C GLU A 458 -7.60 36.87 -12.94
N PHE A 459 -6.42 36.31 -12.64
CA PHE A 459 -5.71 36.51 -11.38
C PHE A 459 -4.26 36.94 -11.66
N ALA A 460 -3.78 37.95 -10.94
CA ALA A 460 -2.37 38.35 -10.96
C ALA A 460 -1.47 37.50 -10.03
N SER A 461 -2.07 36.72 -9.11
CA SER A 461 -1.39 35.78 -8.23
C SER A 461 -1.68 34.33 -8.62
N GLN A 462 -0.62 33.54 -8.80
CA GLN A 462 -0.72 32.10 -9.07
C GLN A 462 -1.23 31.32 -7.84
N GLU A 463 -0.88 31.76 -6.63
CA GLU A 463 -1.36 31.13 -5.40
C GLU A 463 -2.87 31.34 -5.22
N LEU A 464 -3.38 32.53 -5.51
CA LEU A 464 -4.83 32.79 -5.43
C LEU A 464 -5.61 32.09 -6.55
N PHE A 465 -5.03 32.00 -7.76
CA PHE A 465 -5.57 31.17 -8.83
C PHE A 465 -5.76 29.72 -8.35
N GLU A 466 -4.77 29.15 -7.66
CA GLU A 466 -4.84 27.78 -7.13
C GLU A 466 -5.88 27.66 -6.03
N ASP A 467 -5.92 28.60 -5.09
CA ASP A 467 -6.90 28.61 -4.01
C ASP A 467 -8.35 28.59 -4.56
N VAL A 468 -8.65 29.47 -5.53
CA VAL A 468 -9.99 29.55 -6.14
C VAL A 468 -10.27 28.34 -7.04
N ARG A 469 -9.25 27.75 -7.69
CA ARG A 469 -9.37 26.47 -8.43
C ARG A 469 -9.84 25.36 -7.50
N GLN A 470 -9.23 25.23 -6.31
CA GLN A 470 -9.60 24.22 -5.31
C GLN A 470 -10.98 24.50 -4.68
N LEU A 471 -11.33 25.77 -4.43
CA LEU A 471 -12.67 26.15 -3.94
C LEU A 471 -13.78 25.78 -4.93
N ALA A 472 -13.55 26.04 -6.22
CA ALA A 472 -14.46 25.67 -7.30
C ALA A 472 -14.63 24.15 -7.41
N ILE A 473 -13.55 23.37 -7.27
CA ILE A 473 -13.58 21.90 -7.20
C ILE A 473 -14.41 21.42 -6.00
N GLY A 474 -14.20 22.00 -4.82
CA GLY A 474 -14.98 21.71 -3.62
C GLY A 474 -16.49 21.85 -3.87
N CYS A 475 -16.90 22.97 -4.47
CA CYS A 475 -18.29 23.30 -4.84
C CYS A 475 -18.95 22.40 -5.90
N GLY A 476 -18.20 21.48 -6.51
CA GLY A 476 -18.64 20.69 -7.66
C GLY A 476 -18.79 21.49 -8.95
N LEU A 477 -17.94 22.52 -9.13
CA LEU A 477 -17.68 23.15 -10.42
C LEU A 477 -16.46 22.50 -11.08
N TYR A 478 -16.33 22.68 -12.39
CA TYR A 478 -15.30 22.02 -13.20
C TYR A 478 -14.34 23.06 -13.80
N PRO A 479 -13.27 23.46 -13.08
CA PRO A 479 -12.22 24.25 -13.70
C PRO A 479 -11.52 23.46 -14.81
N ASP A 480 -11.21 24.14 -15.91
CA ASP A 480 -10.23 23.67 -16.88
C ASP A 480 -8.81 23.74 -16.30
N GLU A 481 -7.88 23.05 -16.93
CA GLU A 481 -6.46 23.20 -16.62
C GLU A 481 -5.94 24.59 -17.03
N ALA A 482 -4.98 25.09 -16.24
CA ALA A 482 -4.57 26.49 -16.23
C ALA A 482 -4.15 27.01 -17.61
N PHE A 483 -4.87 28.01 -18.13
CA PHE A 483 -4.42 28.78 -19.28
C PHE A 483 -3.64 29.99 -18.77
N VAL A 484 -2.33 29.79 -18.51
CA VAL A 484 -1.38 30.88 -18.19
C VAL A 484 -1.04 31.62 -19.48
N GLU A 485 -2.02 32.31 -20.03
CA GLU A 485 -1.81 33.24 -21.14
C GLU A 485 -1.00 34.41 -20.61
N ARG A 486 0.29 34.49 -21.00
CA ARG A 486 1.15 35.63 -20.69
C ARG A 486 0.76 36.85 -21.53
N THR A 487 -0.47 37.34 -21.32
CA THR A 487 -1.07 38.48 -22.00
C THR A 487 -0.20 39.70 -21.78
N ARG A 488 0.47 40.14 -22.85
CA ARG A 488 1.38 41.30 -22.82
C ARG A 488 0.58 42.62 -22.82
N SER A 489 -0.20 42.89 -21.77
CA SER A 489 -0.94 44.15 -21.65
C SER A 489 0.01 45.30 -21.35
N ALA A 490 0.18 46.18 -22.33
CA ALA A 490 1.06 47.35 -22.25
C ALA A 490 0.41 48.46 -21.42
N THR A 491 0.48 48.36 -20.10
CA THR A 491 0.00 49.42 -19.20
C THR A 491 1.02 50.56 -19.14
N CYS A 492 0.66 51.71 -19.75
CA CYS A 492 1.45 52.93 -19.68
C CYS A 492 1.32 53.61 -18.31
N ARG A 493 2.21 53.27 -17.38
CA ARG A 493 2.57 54.18 -16.27
C ARG A 493 3.78 55.01 -16.71
N ASP A 494 3.68 56.33 -16.55
CA ASP A 494 4.75 57.31 -16.80
C ASP A 494 5.48 57.17 -18.14
N GLY A 495 4.72 56.84 -19.20
CA GLY A 495 5.24 56.66 -20.56
C GLY A 495 6.08 55.41 -20.79
N ARG A 496 6.15 54.49 -19.81
CA ARG A 496 6.86 53.21 -19.91
C ARG A 496 5.88 52.06 -20.14
N ILE A 497 6.22 51.19 -21.08
CA ILE A 497 5.51 49.92 -21.28
C ILE A 497 5.94 48.96 -20.16
N VAL A 498 5.07 48.76 -19.17
CA VAL A 498 5.26 47.73 -18.14
C VAL A 498 4.69 46.41 -18.66
N MET A 499 5.40 45.31 -18.41
CA MET A 499 4.94 43.96 -18.76
C MET A 499 4.36 43.26 -17.53
N SER A 500 3.05 42.98 -17.60
CA SER A 500 2.30 42.17 -16.64
C SER A 500 2.31 40.68 -17.04
N THR A 501 1.73 39.83 -16.20
CA THR A 501 1.39 38.43 -16.49
C THR A 501 0.27 38.02 -15.55
N SER A 502 -0.85 37.56 -16.09
CA SER A 502 -2.00 37.02 -15.36
C SER A 502 -2.13 35.51 -15.59
N CYS A 503 -2.94 34.85 -14.76
CA CYS A 503 -3.38 33.46 -14.91
C CYS A 503 -4.90 33.46 -15.08
N ARG A 504 -5.42 32.87 -16.16
CA ARG A 504 -6.87 32.81 -16.41
C ARG A 504 -7.46 31.48 -15.93
N LEU A 505 -8.32 31.53 -14.93
CA LEU A 505 -9.12 30.40 -14.49
C LEU A 505 -10.39 30.34 -15.34
N ARG A 506 -10.67 29.19 -15.93
CA ARG A 506 -11.89 28.93 -16.71
C ARG A 506 -12.68 27.83 -15.99
N ILE A 507 -13.95 28.08 -15.70
CA ILE A 507 -14.82 27.24 -14.88
C ILE A 507 -16.05 26.86 -15.71
N GLN A 508 -16.47 25.59 -15.60
CA GLN A 508 -17.63 25.02 -16.29
C GLN A 508 -18.53 24.26 -15.29
N GLY A 509 -19.72 23.86 -15.73
CA GLY A 509 -20.66 23.05 -14.95
C GLY A 509 -21.94 23.81 -14.64
N SER A 510 -22.40 23.73 -13.39
CA SER A 510 -23.60 24.41 -12.89
C SER A 510 -23.33 25.89 -12.60
N LEU A 511 -23.02 26.67 -13.63
CA LEU A 511 -22.62 28.08 -13.49
C LEU A 511 -23.79 28.98 -13.03
N ASP A 512 -25.02 28.51 -13.19
CA ASP A 512 -26.24 29.09 -12.64
C ASP A 512 -26.27 29.18 -11.10
N ARG A 513 -25.50 28.30 -10.41
CA ARG A 513 -25.31 28.29 -8.95
C ARG A 513 -24.31 29.34 -8.45
N VAL A 514 -23.48 29.92 -9.31
CA VAL A 514 -22.49 30.93 -8.91
C VAL A 514 -23.22 32.25 -8.61
N GLY A 515 -22.91 32.87 -7.47
CA GLY A 515 -23.68 33.99 -6.91
C GLY A 515 -23.46 35.35 -7.57
N THR A 516 -23.29 35.40 -8.89
CA THR A 516 -23.08 36.64 -9.65
C THR A 516 -24.30 37.55 -9.63
N ARG A 517 -24.08 38.85 -9.47
CA ARG A 517 -25.09 39.91 -9.45
C ARG A 517 -25.16 40.69 -10.76
N THR A 518 -24.12 40.65 -11.59
CA THR A 518 -24.19 41.16 -12.98
C THR A 518 -25.04 40.23 -13.84
N PRO A 519 -26.16 40.68 -14.44
CA PRO A 519 -27.01 39.80 -15.25
C PRO A 519 -26.29 39.20 -16.46
N GLY A 520 -25.34 39.93 -17.04
CA GLY A 520 -24.50 39.46 -18.15
C GLY A 520 -23.34 38.53 -17.77
N LYS A 521 -23.05 38.36 -16.47
CA LYS A 521 -22.02 37.40 -15.98
C LYS A 521 -22.63 36.10 -15.42
N ARG A 522 -23.94 35.90 -15.58
CA ARG A 522 -24.65 34.68 -15.14
C ARG A 522 -24.55 33.58 -16.18
N GLY A 523 -23.92 32.45 -15.84
CA GLY A 523 -23.70 31.32 -16.76
C GLY A 523 -24.91 30.40 -16.93
N GLU A 524 -24.81 29.47 -17.89
CA GLU A 524 -25.86 28.49 -18.16
C GLU A 524 -26.00 27.40 -17.07
N PRO A 525 -27.21 26.82 -16.90
CA PRO A 525 -27.44 25.75 -15.95
C PRO A 525 -26.90 24.39 -16.41
N ALA A 526 -26.65 23.53 -15.42
CA ALA A 526 -26.00 22.21 -15.57
C ALA A 526 -26.55 21.30 -16.68
N SER A 527 -27.85 21.41 -16.99
CA SER A 527 -28.54 20.60 -18.00
C SER A 527 -28.20 20.97 -19.45
N LYS A 528 -27.57 22.12 -19.69
CA LYS A 528 -27.04 22.54 -21.01
C LYS A 528 -25.53 22.36 -21.14
N ALA A 529 -24.79 22.36 -20.03
CA ALA A 529 -23.36 22.11 -20.02
C ALA A 529 -23.04 20.73 -20.64
N ARG A 530 -21.92 20.63 -21.38
CA ARG A 530 -21.54 19.42 -22.14
C ARG A 530 -21.09 18.25 -21.25
N GLY A 531 -22.05 17.59 -20.63
CA GLY A 531 -21.89 16.31 -19.94
C GLY A 531 -21.35 16.43 -18.51
N GLN A 532 -21.76 15.48 -17.66
CA GLN A 532 -21.22 15.33 -16.31
C GLN A 532 -19.75 14.85 -16.38
N ARG A 533 -18.81 15.79 -16.29
CA ARG A 533 -17.40 15.63 -16.70
C ARG A 533 -16.63 14.52 -15.97
N TYR A 534 -17.10 14.09 -14.79
CA TYR A 534 -16.53 13.00 -13.98
C TYR A 534 -17.44 11.76 -13.86
N VAL A 535 -18.49 11.70 -14.70
CA VAL A 535 -19.41 10.55 -14.85
C VAL A 535 -19.36 10.04 -16.29
N ALA A 536 -19.07 10.90 -17.27
CA ALA A 536 -18.76 10.51 -18.64
C ALA A 536 -17.70 11.44 -19.25
N ALA A 537 -16.73 10.87 -19.96
CA ALA A 537 -15.63 11.61 -20.59
C ALA A 537 -15.24 11.00 -21.95
N ALA A 538 -15.41 11.75 -23.04
CA ALA A 538 -15.00 11.37 -24.40
C ALA A 538 -15.41 9.92 -24.80
N GLY A 539 -16.72 9.63 -24.76
CA GLY A 539 -17.30 8.33 -25.12
C GLY A 539 -17.20 7.24 -24.04
N LEU A 540 -16.52 7.51 -22.92
CA LEU A 540 -16.50 6.64 -21.74
C LEU A 540 -17.66 7.01 -20.81
N ASN A 541 -18.30 6.02 -20.18
CA ASN A 541 -19.37 6.22 -19.19
C ASN A 541 -19.05 5.44 -17.92
N PHE A 542 -18.88 6.16 -16.82
CA PHE A 542 -18.51 5.69 -15.49
C PHE A 542 -19.69 5.70 -14.51
N SER A 543 -20.94 5.90 -14.94
CA SER A 543 -22.14 6.01 -14.06
C SER A 543 -22.50 4.76 -13.23
N SER A 544 -21.68 3.71 -13.28
CA SER A 544 -21.76 2.52 -12.39
C SER A 544 -20.58 2.44 -11.39
N LEU A 545 -19.63 3.38 -11.51
CA LEU A 545 -18.49 3.59 -10.62
C LEU A 545 -18.60 4.90 -9.85
N SER A 546 -19.01 5.99 -10.52
CA SER A 546 -19.27 7.28 -9.88
C SER A 546 -20.46 7.20 -8.93
N THR A 547 -20.33 7.90 -7.81
CA THR A 547 -21.35 8.18 -6.79
C THR A 547 -21.66 9.68 -6.82
N ASP A 548 -22.40 10.25 -5.88
CA ASP A 548 -22.64 11.70 -5.90
C ASP A 548 -21.40 12.51 -5.50
N THR A 549 -20.60 11.99 -4.57
CA THR A 549 -19.36 12.66 -4.12
C THR A 549 -18.09 12.21 -4.85
N VAL A 550 -18.03 11.01 -5.43
CA VAL A 550 -16.83 10.47 -6.14
C VAL A 550 -17.13 10.23 -7.62
N GLY A 551 -16.15 10.51 -8.48
CA GLY A 551 -16.24 10.32 -9.92
C GLY A 551 -14.89 9.98 -10.51
N PHE A 552 -14.82 9.86 -11.83
CA PHE A 552 -13.61 9.42 -12.53
C PHE A 552 -13.24 10.38 -13.66
N ALA A 553 -11.97 10.80 -13.67
CA ALA A 553 -11.44 11.87 -14.51
C ALA A 553 -10.12 11.42 -15.15
N ARG A 554 -9.94 11.69 -16.45
CA ARG A 554 -8.71 11.29 -17.14
C ARG A 554 -7.49 12.03 -16.57
N LEU A 555 -6.46 11.27 -16.23
CA LEU A 555 -5.08 11.75 -16.14
C LEU A 555 -4.70 12.35 -17.50
N LYS A 556 -4.22 13.60 -17.55
CA LYS A 556 -3.79 14.25 -18.79
C LYS A 556 -2.27 14.28 -18.95
N SER A 557 -1.52 14.37 -17.86
CA SER A 557 -0.06 14.26 -17.87
C SER A 557 0.47 13.75 -16.54
N LYS A 558 1.59 13.03 -16.62
CA LYS A 558 2.40 12.50 -15.52
C LYS A 558 3.85 12.85 -15.86
N THR A 559 4.50 13.65 -15.04
CA THR A 559 5.81 14.26 -15.35
C THR A 559 6.73 14.21 -14.14
N LEU A 560 7.92 13.61 -14.31
CA LEU A 560 8.93 13.54 -13.27
C LEU A 560 9.43 14.95 -12.90
N VAL A 561 9.35 15.34 -11.63
CA VAL A 561 9.70 16.69 -11.14
C VAL A 561 11.09 16.74 -10.49
N GLY A 562 11.62 15.58 -10.08
CA GLY A 562 12.84 15.45 -9.28
C GLY A 562 12.54 15.00 -7.85
N GLU A 563 13.46 15.27 -6.93
CA GLU A 563 13.35 14.85 -5.54
C GLU A 563 12.74 15.93 -4.64
N LYS A 564 11.78 15.56 -3.78
CA LYS A 564 11.14 16.48 -2.81
C LYS A 564 10.83 15.79 -1.47
N PRO A 565 10.65 16.55 -0.37
CA PRO A 565 10.19 16.01 0.92
C PRO A 565 8.81 15.34 0.82
N THR A 566 8.73 14.14 1.38
CA THR A 566 7.56 13.26 1.36
C THR A 566 6.93 13.05 2.74
N TYR A 567 5.65 12.74 2.73
CA TYR A 567 4.73 12.61 3.87
C TYR A 567 3.65 11.57 3.53
N ASP A 568 2.94 11.06 4.54
CA ASP A 568 1.76 10.21 4.36
C ASP A 568 0.80 10.42 5.55
N ILE A 569 -0.50 10.12 5.40
CA ILE A 569 -1.49 10.21 6.49
C ILE A 569 -2.39 8.99 6.57
N GLN A 570 -2.51 8.43 7.77
CA GLN A 570 -3.37 7.29 8.05
C GLN A 570 -4.76 7.75 8.46
N VAL A 571 -5.82 7.19 7.87
CA VAL A 571 -7.20 7.59 8.18
C VAL A 571 -8.03 6.41 8.70
N VAL A 572 -8.40 6.49 9.97
CA VAL A 572 -9.09 5.41 10.70
C VAL A 572 -10.44 5.10 10.04
N GLY A 573 -10.66 3.82 9.74
CA GLY A 573 -11.91 3.29 9.16
C GLY A 573 -12.04 3.44 7.65
N LEU A 574 -11.11 4.13 6.98
CA LEU A 574 -11.16 4.37 5.54
C LEU A 574 -10.03 3.72 4.75
N GLU A 575 -8.86 3.49 5.34
CA GLU A 575 -7.65 2.97 4.65
C GLU A 575 -7.17 3.86 3.48
N ASN A 576 -7.81 5.02 3.26
CA ASN A 576 -7.46 5.96 2.21
C ASN A 576 -7.88 7.40 2.55
N PHE A 577 -7.33 8.38 1.81
CA PHE A 577 -7.61 9.80 1.98
C PHE A 577 -7.65 10.57 0.66
N VAL A 578 -8.17 11.81 0.71
CA VAL A 578 -8.31 12.73 -0.42
C VAL A 578 -7.27 13.84 -0.37
N ALA A 579 -6.31 13.83 -1.31
CA ALA A 579 -5.31 14.86 -1.54
C ALA A 579 -5.58 15.59 -2.87
N ASN A 580 -5.69 16.92 -2.85
CA ASN A 580 -5.99 17.77 -4.02
C ASN A 580 -7.25 17.31 -4.80
N GLY A 581 -8.16 16.60 -4.11
CA GLY A 581 -9.34 15.98 -4.72
C GLY A 581 -9.12 14.62 -5.40
N ILE A 582 -8.07 13.86 -5.04
CA ILE A 582 -7.63 12.55 -5.61
C ILE A 582 -7.28 11.55 -4.47
N VAL A 583 -7.29 10.21 -4.68
CA VAL A 583 -7.53 9.17 -3.63
C VAL A 583 -6.45 8.05 -3.56
N ALA A 584 -5.99 7.58 -2.37
CA ALA A 584 -4.76 6.73 -2.15
C ALA A 584 -4.74 5.69 -0.95
N HIS A 585 -4.10 4.48 -1.01
CA HIS A 585 -4.30 3.26 -0.10
C HIS A 585 -3.05 2.35 0.25
N ASN A 586 -3.04 1.49 1.33
CA ASN A 586 -1.92 0.60 1.83
C ASN A 586 -2.30 -0.81 2.53
N SER A 587 -1.41 -1.57 3.27
CA SER A 587 -1.54 -3.07 3.58
C SER A 587 -0.63 -3.88 4.67
N PHE A 588 -0.78 -4.89 5.63
CA PHE A 588 -1.58 -5.77 6.62
C PHE A 588 -2.27 -7.23 6.56
N ILE A 589 -1.72 -8.37 7.08
CA ILE A 589 -2.48 -9.70 7.28
C ILE A 589 -3.22 -9.93 8.64
N TYR A 590 -4.54 -10.25 8.63
CA TYR A 590 -5.37 -10.78 9.75
C TYR A 590 -6.62 -11.56 9.27
N VAL A 591 -7.08 -12.60 10.01
CA VAL A 591 -8.28 -13.40 9.68
C VAL A 591 -9.30 -13.39 10.84
N PRO A 592 -10.50 -12.76 10.69
CA PRO A 592 -11.48 -12.60 11.77
C PRO A 592 -12.15 -13.89 12.29
N PRO A 593 -12.85 -13.83 13.44
CA PRO A 593 -13.48 -14.99 14.05
C PRO A 593 -14.48 -15.70 13.13
N GLY A 594 -14.41 -17.03 13.07
CA GLY A 594 -15.29 -17.89 12.28
C GLY A 594 -15.14 -17.75 10.75
N VAL A 595 -14.20 -16.95 10.24
CA VAL A 595 -13.99 -16.78 8.79
C VAL A 595 -13.10 -17.88 8.24
N HIS A 596 -13.52 -18.50 7.14
CA HIS A 596 -12.79 -19.59 6.48
C HIS A 596 -12.22 -19.15 5.13
N VAL A 597 -10.89 -19.20 5.01
CA VAL A 597 -10.15 -18.95 3.77
C VAL A 597 -9.82 -20.32 3.14
N ASP A 598 -10.82 -20.92 2.50
CA ASP A 598 -10.77 -22.30 1.97
C ASP A 598 -9.85 -22.51 0.75
N ILE A 599 -9.37 -21.42 0.13
CA ILE A 599 -8.41 -21.44 -0.99
C ILE A 599 -7.15 -20.69 -0.51
N PRO A 600 -5.92 -21.17 -0.75
CA PRO A 600 -4.71 -20.61 -0.15
C PRO A 600 -4.46 -19.14 -0.51
N LEU A 601 -4.07 -18.35 0.49
CA LEU A 601 -3.31 -17.10 0.29
C LEU A 601 -1.86 -17.47 -0.04
N GLN A 602 -1.21 -16.70 -0.91
CA GLN A 602 0.09 -17.06 -1.48
C GLN A 602 1.06 -15.88 -1.42
N ALA A 603 2.35 -16.15 -1.20
CA ALA A 603 3.43 -15.20 -1.33
C ALA A 603 4.63 -15.85 -2.02
N TYR A 604 5.25 -15.13 -2.97
CA TYR A 604 6.50 -15.53 -3.60
C TYR A 604 7.63 -14.57 -3.24
N PHE A 605 8.83 -15.12 -3.08
CA PHE A 605 10.04 -14.38 -2.73
C PHE A 605 11.15 -14.75 -3.70
N ARG A 606 11.79 -13.73 -4.30
CA ARG A 606 12.99 -13.91 -5.13
C ARG A 606 14.13 -13.02 -4.62
N ILE A 607 15.34 -13.57 -4.63
CA ILE A 607 16.60 -12.84 -4.54
C ILE A 607 17.22 -12.84 -5.94
N ASN A 608 17.81 -11.74 -6.39
CA ASN A 608 18.62 -11.66 -7.62
C ASN A 608 19.89 -10.79 -7.46
N THR A 609 20.05 -10.06 -6.36
CA THR A 609 21.19 -9.16 -6.16
C THR A 609 22.39 -9.91 -5.60
N GLU A 610 23.61 -9.63 -6.08
CA GLU A 610 24.80 -10.31 -5.53
C GLU A 610 25.14 -9.82 -4.11
N ASN A 611 25.45 -10.74 -3.19
CA ASN A 611 25.61 -10.51 -1.75
C ASN A 611 24.39 -9.88 -1.06
N MET A 612 23.19 -10.25 -1.52
CA MET A 612 21.95 -9.75 -0.92
C MET A 612 21.66 -10.41 0.44
N GLY A 613 21.16 -9.60 1.37
CA GLY A 613 20.52 -10.05 2.60
C GLY A 613 19.00 -9.87 2.51
N GLN A 614 18.24 -10.95 2.39
CA GLN A 614 16.77 -10.91 2.41
C GLN A 614 16.23 -11.17 3.81
N PHE A 615 15.35 -10.27 4.27
CA PHE A 615 14.86 -10.21 5.63
C PHE A 615 13.36 -9.91 5.68
N GLU A 616 12.55 -10.84 5.17
CA GLU A 616 11.10 -10.80 5.36
C GLU A 616 10.71 -11.07 6.82
N ARG A 617 9.61 -10.47 7.28
CA ARG A 617 8.95 -10.88 8.51
C ARG A 617 7.47 -11.10 8.19
N THR A 618 6.93 -12.25 8.58
CA THR A 618 5.52 -12.58 8.36
C THR A 618 4.82 -12.69 9.72
N LEU A 619 3.72 -11.95 9.88
CA LEU A 619 2.84 -12.04 11.05
C LEU A 619 1.46 -12.52 10.58
N ILE A 620 0.99 -13.64 11.12
CA ILE A 620 -0.35 -14.18 10.84
C ILE A 620 -1.12 -14.31 12.15
N ILE A 621 -2.32 -13.73 12.19
CA ILE A 621 -3.25 -13.81 13.31
C ILE A 621 -4.54 -14.44 12.77
N ALA A 622 -4.81 -15.68 13.18
CA ALA A 622 -6.06 -16.38 12.90
C ALA A 622 -6.91 -16.36 14.17
N ASP A 623 -8.03 -15.62 14.14
CA ASP A 623 -8.90 -15.39 15.29
C ASP A 623 -9.89 -16.54 15.56
N GLU A 624 -10.67 -16.47 16.64
CA GLU A 624 -11.41 -17.63 17.19
C GLU A 624 -12.26 -18.37 16.14
N GLY A 625 -12.00 -19.69 15.98
CA GLY A 625 -12.70 -20.55 15.02
C GLY A 625 -12.44 -20.23 13.54
N SER A 626 -11.45 -19.43 13.18
CA SER A 626 -11.13 -19.10 11.78
C SER A 626 -10.24 -20.17 11.11
N TYR A 627 -10.21 -20.17 9.77
CA TYR A 627 -9.33 -21.04 8.99
C TYR A 627 -8.55 -20.24 7.94
N VAL A 628 -7.25 -20.53 7.80
CA VAL A 628 -6.45 -20.05 6.67
C VAL A 628 -5.37 -21.04 6.25
N HIS A 629 -5.24 -21.23 4.93
CA HIS A 629 -4.06 -21.79 4.29
C HIS A 629 -3.23 -20.65 3.70
N TYR A 630 -1.96 -20.56 4.09
CA TYR A 630 -0.96 -19.66 3.53
C TYR A 630 0.16 -20.47 2.87
N VAL A 631 0.68 -20.00 1.73
CA VAL A 631 1.71 -20.69 0.94
C VAL A 631 2.85 -19.74 0.57
N GLU A 632 4.08 -20.15 0.83
CA GLU A 632 5.32 -19.40 0.59
C GLU A 632 6.17 -20.13 -0.45
N GLY A 633 6.53 -19.47 -1.55
CA GLY A 633 7.46 -19.99 -2.57
C GLY A 633 8.71 -19.12 -2.69
N CYS A 634 9.91 -19.70 -2.52
CA CYS A 634 11.17 -18.93 -2.54
C CYS A 634 12.16 -19.44 -3.60
N THR A 635 12.77 -18.52 -4.38
CA THR A 635 13.73 -18.85 -5.45
C THR A 635 14.92 -17.89 -5.53
N ALA A 636 16.08 -18.36 -6.04
CA ALA A 636 17.24 -17.51 -6.35
C ALA A 636 18.10 -18.04 -7.52
N PRO A 637 18.80 -17.16 -8.27
CA PRO A 637 19.75 -17.51 -9.32
C PRO A 637 21.13 -17.88 -8.73
N ILE A 638 21.99 -18.51 -9.54
CA ILE A 638 23.31 -18.98 -9.09
C ILE A 638 24.36 -17.87 -9.26
N TYR A 639 24.95 -17.41 -8.16
CA TYR A 639 26.09 -16.49 -8.15
C TYR A 639 27.34 -17.13 -7.53
N LYS A 640 28.50 -16.51 -7.74
CA LYS A 640 29.80 -17.00 -7.23
C LYS A 640 30.07 -16.65 -5.76
N SER A 641 29.34 -15.68 -5.21
CA SER A 641 29.55 -15.20 -3.84
C SER A 641 28.29 -15.40 -3.00
N ASP A 642 28.49 -15.51 -1.68
CA ASP A 642 27.43 -15.92 -0.77
C ASP A 642 26.37 -14.82 -0.56
N SER A 643 25.13 -15.25 -0.32
CA SER A 643 23.98 -14.39 0.02
C SER A 643 23.23 -14.96 1.24
N LEU A 644 22.41 -14.16 1.91
CA LEU A 644 21.75 -14.52 3.17
C LEU A 644 20.23 -14.34 3.06
N HIS A 645 19.46 -15.40 3.32
CA HIS A 645 18.04 -15.31 3.59
C HIS A 645 17.79 -15.63 5.08
N SER A 646 17.12 -14.71 5.78
CA SER A 646 16.95 -14.75 7.23
C SER A 646 15.53 -14.31 7.64
N ALA A 647 14.53 -15.09 7.25
CA ALA A 647 13.13 -14.86 7.56
C ALA A 647 12.73 -15.13 9.02
N VAL A 648 11.71 -14.40 9.48
CA VAL A 648 11.01 -14.65 10.77
C VAL A 648 9.51 -14.74 10.53
N VAL A 649 8.90 -15.86 10.94
CA VAL A 649 7.47 -16.12 10.76
C VAL A 649 6.81 -16.35 12.12
N GLU A 650 5.97 -15.41 12.54
CA GLU A 650 5.19 -15.46 13.78
C GLU A 650 3.71 -15.74 13.46
N ILE A 651 3.16 -16.80 14.05
CA ILE A 651 1.76 -17.19 13.88
C ILE A 651 1.06 -17.25 15.24
N ILE A 652 -0.13 -16.66 15.34
CA ILE A 652 -1.02 -16.76 16.49
C ILE A 652 -2.30 -17.43 16.02
N VAL A 653 -2.58 -18.63 16.56
CA VAL A 653 -3.78 -19.42 16.26
C VAL A 653 -4.68 -19.40 17.50
N LYS A 654 -5.78 -18.64 17.43
CA LYS A 654 -6.77 -18.47 18.51
C LYS A 654 -7.64 -19.72 18.71
N PRO A 655 -8.44 -19.80 19.79
CA PRO A 655 -9.16 -21.03 20.12
C PRO A 655 -10.00 -21.55 18.96
N HIS A 656 -10.00 -22.87 18.79
CA HIS A 656 -10.67 -23.60 17.70
C HIS A 656 -10.26 -23.21 16.26
N ALA A 657 -9.35 -22.26 16.06
CA ALA A 657 -8.89 -21.84 14.74
C ALA A 657 -7.86 -22.84 14.15
N ARG A 658 -7.65 -22.78 12.83
CA ARG A 658 -6.72 -23.65 12.11
C ARG A 658 -5.88 -22.87 11.11
N VAL A 659 -4.56 -23.02 11.18
CA VAL A 659 -3.62 -22.45 10.20
C VAL A 659 -2.81 -23.56 9.55
N ARG A 660 -2.85 -23.62 8.21
CA ARG A 660 -1.89 -24.39 7.40
C ARG A 660 -0.91 -23.42 6.76
N TYR A 661 0.38 -23.65 6.96
CA TYR A 661 1.46 -22.85 6.37
C TYR A 661 2.35 -23.77 5.53
N THR A 662 2.29 -23.61 4.22
CA THR A 662 3.12 -24.33 3.26
C THR A 662 4.32 -23.48 2.86
N THR A 663 5.47 -24.11 2.65
CA THR A 663 6.73 -23.47 2.28
C THR A 663 7.46 -24.36 1.28
N ILE A 664 7.79 -23.84 0.10
CA ILE A 664 8.63 -24.52 -0.90
C ILE A 664 9.79 -23.58 -1.23
N GLN A 665 11.00 -23.99 -0.87
CA GLN A 665 12.21 -23.20 -1.04
C GLN A 665 13.16 -23.92 -2.00
N ASN A 666 13.56 -23.22 -3.07
CA ASN A 666 14.56 -23.65 -4.05
C ASN A 666 15.64 -22.56 -4.19
N TRP A 667 16.55 -22.53 -3.22
CA TRP A 667 17.63 -21.53 -3.17
C TRP A 667 18.85 -21.97 -3.99
N SER A 668 19.60 -21.04 -4.55
CA SER A 668 20.90 -21.36 -5.15
C SER A 668 21.94 -21.80 -4.10
N ASN A 669 22.92 -22.60 -4.52
CA ASN A 669 23.88 -23.28 -3.63
C ASN A 669 24.89 -22.32 -2.93
N ASN A 670 24.75 -21.01 -3.11
CA ASN A 670 25.49 -19.94 -2.43
C ASN A 670 24.64 -19.19 -1.36
N VAL A 671 23.39 -19.59 -1.11
CA VAL A 671 22.51 -18.95 -0.11
C VAL A 671 22.63 -19.61 1.27
N TYR A 672 22.82 -18.81 2.32
CA TYR A 672 22.60 -19.21 3.71
C TYR A 672 21.12 -19.02 4.07
N ASN A 673 20.40 -20.09 4.41
CA ASN A 673 18.96 -20.10 4.66
C ASN A 673 18.66 -20.29 6.16
N LEU A 674 18.56 -19.19 6.92
CA LEU A 674 18.63 -19.17 8.38
C LEU A 674 17.32 -18.65 9.00
N VAL A 675 16.30 -19.52 9.05
CA VAL A 675 14.90 -19.12 9.21
C VAL A 675 14.33 -19.52 10.57
N THR A 676 13.65 -18.58 11.23
CA THR A 676 12.92 -18.84 12.49
C THR A 676 11.40 -18.79 12.24
N LYS A 677 10.73 -19.95 12.16
CA LYS A 677 9.25 -20.02 12.11
C LYS A 677 8.67 -20.57 13.40
N ARG A 678 7.61 -19.96 13.94
CA ARG A 678 6.97 -20.41 15.19
C ARG A 678 5.51 -19.98 15.27
N ALA A 679 4.67 -20.91 15.72
CA ALA A 679 3.27 -20.68 16.03
C ALA A 679 3.00 -20.81 17.52
N ARG A 680 2.15 -19.93 18.06
CA ARG A 680 1.44 -20.13 19.32
C ARG A 680 0.02 -20.61 19.02
N VAL A 681 -0.38 -21.71 19.65
CA VAL A 681 -1.67 -22.36 19.44
C VAL A 681 -2.46 -22.35 20.75
N GLU A 682 -3.67 -21.79 20.72
CA GLU A 682 -4.58 -21.70 21.87
C GLU A 682 -5.57 -22.90 21.87
N ALA A 683 -6.62 -22.89 22.71
CA ALA A 683 -7.37 -24.10 23.04
C ALA A 683 -8.15 -24.70 21.85
N GLY A 684 -8.05 -26.01 21.65
CA GLY A 684 -8.69 -26.75 20.55
C GLY A 684 -8.23 -26.37 19.14
N ALA A 685 -7.22 -25.51 19.01
CA ALA A 685 -6.74 -24.97 17.75
C ALA A 685 -5.66 -25.85 17.09
N THR A 686 -5.40 -25.67 15.80
CA THR A 686 -4.49 -26.53 15.01
C THR A 686 -3.51 -25.73 14.17
N MET A 687 -2.22 -26.08 14.24
CA MET A 687 -1.17 -25.55 13.36
C MET A 687 -0.57 -26.67 12.51
N GLU A 688 -0.50 -26.48 11.19
CA GLU A 688 0.11 -27.40 10.22
C GLU A 688 1.23 -26.70 9.44
N TRP A 689 2.47 -27.16 9.60
CA TRP A 689 3.60 -26.74 8.76
C TRP A 689 3.87 -27.79 7.67
N ILE A 690 3.94 -27.37 6.41
CA ILE A 690 4.36 -28.21 5.27
C ILE A 690 5.58 -27.54 4.63
N ASP A 691 6.71 -28.22 4.55
CA ASP A 691 8.00 -27.56 4.30
C ASP A 691 8.90 -28.37 3.34
N GLY A 692 9.26 -27.80 2.19
CA GLY A 692 10.21 -28.35 1.23
C GLY A 692 11.49 -27.54 1.19
N ASN A 693 12.60 -28.15 1.59
CA ASN A 693 13.95 -27.56 1.63
C ASN A 693 14.78 -28.11 0.48
N ILE A 694 14.94 -27.33 -0.59
CA ILE A 694 15.73 -27.68 -1.77
C ILE A 694 16.74 -26.57 -2.04
N GLY A 695 17.93 -26.95 -2.50
CA GLY A 695 18.98 -25.96 -2.75
C GLY A 695 19.56 -25.38 -1.46
N SER A 696 20.06 -24.14 -1.51
CA SER A 696 20.86 -23.44 -0.47
C SER A 696 22.23 -24.05 -0.19
N LYS A 697 23.20 -23.23 0.22
CA LYS A 697 24.50 -23.68 0.73
C LYS A 697 24.32 -24.44 2.04
N VAL A 698 23.57 -23.83 2.95
CA VAL A 698 23.14 -24.43 4.21
C VAL A 698 21.74 -23.95 4.58
N THR A 699 20.92 -24.83 5.15
CA THR A 699 19.68 -24.45 5.84
C THR A 699 19.80 -24.75 7.33
N MET A 700 19.39 -23.80 8.16
CA MET A 700 19.06 -24.05 9.58
C MET A 700 17.64 -23.53 9.84
N LYS A 701 16.66 -24.44 9.84
CA LYS A 701 15.24 -24.11 9.98
C LYS A 701 14.50 -25.16 10.81
N TYR A 702 13.81 -24.70 11.86
CA TYR A 702 13.14 -25.58 12.82
C TYR A 702 11.75 -25.02 13.20
N PRO A 703 10.71 -25.21 12.36
CA PRO A 703 9.37 -24.72 12.66
C PRO A 703 8.87 -25.25 14.01
N ALA A 704 8.37 -24.34 14.83
CA ALA A 704 8.01 -24.62 16.21
C ALA A 704 6.51 -24.42 16.46
N VAL A 705 5.91 -25.29 17.26
CA VAL A 705 4.52 -25.16 17.71
C VAL A 705 4.49 -25.15 19.23
N TRP A 706 4.00 -24.05 19.81
CA TRP A 706 3.74 -23.90 21.23
C TRP A 706 2.25 -24.16 21.48
N MET A 707 1.91 -25.37 21.92
CA MET A 707 0.55 -25.79 22.25
C MET A 707 0.20 -25.29 23.66
N THR A 708 -0.34 -24.08 23.71
CA THR A 708 -0.57 -23.29 24.95
C THR A 708 -1.98 -23.42 25.52
N GLY A 709 -2.94 -23.98 24.77
CA GLY A 709 -4.29 -24.28 25.25
C GLY A 709 -4.60 -25.79 25.21
N GLU A 710 -5.59 -26.22 25.98
CA GLU A 710 -6.02 -27.63 26.03
C GLU A 710 -6.49 -28.10 24.65
N TYR A 711 -6.25 -29.38 24.29
CA TYR A 711 -6.58 -29.96 22.98
C TYR A 711 -5.93 -29.29 21.76
N ALA A 712 -4.99 -28.35 21.94
CA ALA A 712 -4.21 -27.76 20.86
C ALA A 712 -3.40 -28.81 20.09
N LYS A 713 -3.23 -28.59 18.78
CA LYS A 713 -2.53 -29.51 17.87
C LYS A 713 -1.40 -28.84 17.10
N GLY A 714 -0.33 -29.59 16.87
CA GLY A 714 0.81 -29.17 16.06
C GLY A 714 1.29 -30.28 15.11
N GLU A 715 1.26 -30.01 13.82
CA GLU A 715 1.74 -30.92 12.78
C GLU A 715 2.88 -30.28 11.98
N VAL A 716 3.92 -31.06 11.67
CA VAL A 716 5.01 -30.67 10.77
C VAL A 716 5.28 -31.81 9.79
N LEU A 717 5.23 -31.51 8.51
CA LEU A 717 5.60 -32.39 7.40
C LEU A 717 6.73 -31.72 6.61
N SER A 718 7.94 -32.26 6.68
CA SER A 718 9.16 -31.61 6.14
C SER A 718 9.97 -32.54 5.23
N VAL A 719 10.40 -32.04 4.06
CA VAL A 719 11.40 -32.65 3.18
C VAL A 719 12.66 -31.79 3.18
N ALA A 720 13.82 -32.42 3.17
CA ALA A 720 15.10 -31.78 2.89
C ALA A 720 15.92 -32.55 1.85
N PHE A 721 16.50 -31.83 0.88
CA PHE A 721 17.40 -32.36 -0.13
C PHE A 721 18.79 -31.73 -0.04
N ALA A 722 19.84 -32.54 0.00
CA ALA A 722 21.24 -32.08 -0.03
C ALA A 722 22.02 -32.73 -1.17
N GLY A 723 22.48 -31.90 -2.12
CA GLY A 723 23.49 -32.21 -3.13
C GLY A 723 24.91 -31.84 -2.70
N GLU A 724 25.84 -31.82 -3.65
CA GLU A 724 27.27 -31.55 -3.42
C GLU A 724 27.52 -30.23 -2.66
N GLY A 725 28.31 -30.30 -1.59
CA GLY A 725 28.70 -29.16 -0.76
C GLY A 725 27.60 -28.60 0.15
N GLN A 726 26.38 -29.15 0.11
CA GLN A 726 25.22 -28.62 0.85
C GLN A 726 25.05 -29.30 2.22
N HIS A 727 24.63 -28.52 3.23
CA HIS A 727 24.22 -29.06 4.54
C HIS A 727 22.84 -28.54 4.98
N GLN A 728 21.83 -29.41 4.95
CA GLN A 728 20.47 -29.09 5.40
C GLN A 728 20.26 -29.59 6.84
N ASP A 729 20.28 -28.70 7.83
CA ASP A 729 19.95 -29.02 9.24
C ASP A 729 18.53 -28.51 9.54
N THR A 730 17.57 -29.41 9.37
CA THR A 730 16.13 -29.13 9.37
C THR A 730 15.41 -29.95 10.44
N GLY A 731 14.23 -29.53 10.87
CA GLY A 731 13.43 -30.34 11.80
C GLY A 731 12.28 -29.57 12.42
N ALA A 732 11.82 -30.00 13.60
CA ALA A 732 10.59 -29.51 14.20
C ALA A 732 10.72 -29.34 15.73
N LYS A 733 9.92 -28.45 16.33
CA LYS A 733 9.87 -28.26 17.79
C LYS A 733 8.44 -28.24 18.31
N MET A 734 8.01 -29.33 18.94
CA MET A 734 6.67 -29.45 19.54
C MET A 734 6.77 -29.25 21.05
N LEU A 735 6.16 -28.17 21.55
CA LEU A 735 6.10 -27.86 22.98
C LEU A 735 4.66 -28.03 23.47
N HIS A 736 4.40 -29.11 24.19
CA HIS A 736 3.15 -29.37 24.88
C HIS A 736 3.16 -28.62 26.21
N MET A 737 2.33 -27.57 26.33
CA MET A 737 2.28 -26.68 27.50
C MET A 737 0.92 -26.73 28.22
N ALA A 738 -0.02 -27.52 27.70
CA ALA A 738 -1.37 -27.72 28.22
C ALA A 738 -1.81 -29.18 28.03
N ALA A 739 -2.86 -29.60 28.74
CA ALA A 739 -3.35 -30.97 28.74
C ALA A 739 -4.00 -31.38 27.41
N ASN A 740 -4.07 -32.68 27.16
CA ASN A 740 -4.71 -33.31 26.00
C ASN A 740 -4.19 -32.82 24.63
N THR A 741 -2.99 -32.24 24.58
CA THR A 741 -2.41 -31.67 23.34
C THR A 741 -1.74 -32.74 22.48
N ALA A 742 -1.86 -32.63 21.16
CA ALA A 742 -1.42 -33.67 20.22
C ALA A 742 -0.45 -33.12 19.16
N SER A 743 0.63 -33.86 18.86
CA SER A 743 1.55 -33.48 17.80
C SER A 743 1.97 -34.62 16.89
N ASN A 744 2.27 -34.27 15.63
CA ASN A 744 2.81 -35.18 14.63
C ASN A 744 3.97 -34.52 13.89
N ILE A 745 5.11 -35.20 13.81
CA ILE A 745 6.26 -34.76 13.00
C ILE A 745 6.59 -35.87 12.00
N VAL A 746 6.54 -35.56 10.71
CA VAL A 746 7.05 -36.40 9.64
C VAL A 746 8.17 -35.64 8.93
N SER A 747 9.40 -36.12 9.08
CA SER A 747 10.58 -35.59 8.40
C SER A 747 11.07 -36.61 7.38
N LYS A 748 11.44 -36.11 6.19
CA LYS A 748 12.02 -36.88 5.10
C LYS A 748 13.29 -36.20 4.61
N SER A 749 14.37 -36.96 4.47
CA SER A 749 15.67 -36.44 4.04
C SER A 749 16.18 -37.20 2.82
N VAL A 750 16.78 -36.52 1.85
CA VAL A 750 17.43 -37.10 0.68
C VAL A 750 18.83 -36.50 0.52
N ALA A 751 19.85 -37.32 0.34
CA ALA A 751 21.24 -36.86 0.20
C ALA A 751 21.96 -37.51 -0.99
N ARG A 752 22.59 -36.69 -1.83
CA ARG A 752 23.34 -37.02 -3.05
C ARG A 752 24.67 -36.24 -3.10
N GLY A 753 25.69 -36.77 -3.79
CA GLY A 753 26.91 -36.03 -4.19
C GLY A 753 27.83 -35.64 -3.04
N GLY A 754 27.81 -36.39 -1.93
CA GLY A 754 28.51 -36.00 -0.69
C GLY A 754 27.74 -34.99 0.15
N GLY A 755 26.51 -34.64 -0.25
CA GLY A 755 25.62 -33.78 0.50
C GLY A 755 25.27 -34.31 1.88
N ARG A 756 24.97 -33.41 2.80
CA ARG A 756 24.61 -33.73 4.19
C ARG A 756 23.20 -33.26 4.52
N THR A 757 22.37 -34.20 4.96
CA THR A 757 21.12 -33.87 5.65
C THR A 757 21.26 -34.09 7.16
N SER A 758 20.47 -33.39 7.96
CA SER A 758 20.43 -33.57 9.40
C SER A 758 19.02 -33.26 9.90
N TYR A 759 18.33 -34.26 10.43
CA TYR A 759 17.11 -34.01 11.20
C TYR A 759 17.46 -33.54 12.62
N ARG A 760 16.79 -32.48 13.11
CA ARG A 760 16.93 -31.99 14.49
C ARG A 760 15.57 -31.68 15.10
N GLY A 761 15.05 -32.63 15.87
CA GLY A 761 13.74 -32.56 16.51
C GLY A 761 13.80 -32.19 17.99
N LEU A 762 12.80 -31.47 18.48
CA LEU A 762 12.48 -31.38 19.92
C LEU A 762 11.01 -31.73 20.13
N VAL A 763 10.74 -32.72 20.98
CA VAL A 763 9.43 -32.92 21.62
C VAL A 763 9.61 -32.66 23.10
N GLN A 764 8.94 -31.63 23.63
CA GLN A 764 8.96 -31.28 25.04
C GLN A 764 7.54 -31.32 25.59
N VAL A 765 7.31 -32.09 26.64
CA VAL A 765 6.04 -32.17 27.37
C VAL A 765 6.25 -31.64 28.77
N ASN A 766 5.70 -30.45 29.05
CA ASN A 766 5.84 -29.80 30.33
C ASN A 766 4.91 -30.40 31.38
N LYS A 767 5.32 -30.31 32.65
CA LYS A 767 4.47 -30.66 33.79
C LYS A 767 3.13 -29.91 33.74
N GLY A 768 2.04 -30.64 33.93
CA GLY A 768 0.66 -30.20 33.74
C GLY A 768 0.03 -30.69 32.43
N ALA A 769 0.84 -31.01 31.41
CA ALA A 769 0.37 -31.42 30.08
C ALA A 769 0.01 -32.92 30.00
N HIS A 770 -0.77 -33.42 30.96
CA HIS A 770 -1.31 -34.78 30.99
C HIS A 770 -2.23 -35.08 29.78
N GLY A 771 -2.45 -36.34 29.46
CA GLY A 771 -3.18 -36.81 28.28
C GLY A 771 -2.51 -36.53 26.93
N SER A 772 -1.32 -35.90 26.91
CA SER A 772 -0.66 -35.42 25.69
C SER A 772 -0.08 -36.55 24.84
N ARG A 773 -0.03 -36.33 23.52
CA ARG A 773 0.36 -37.35 22.54
C ARG A 773 1.32 -36.80 21.49
N SER A 774 2.36 -37.54 21.13
CA SER A 774 3.28 -37.14 20.07
C SER A 774 3.79 -38.33 19.25
N SER A 775 3.69 -38.23 17.92
CA SER A 775 4.34 -39.14 16.97
C SER A 775 5.43 -38.41 16.19
N VAL A 776 6.61 -39.02 16.08
CA VAL A 776 7.73 -38.50 15.28
C VAL A 776 8.22 -39.61 14.36
N LYS A 777 8.30 -39.32 13.06
CA LYS A 777 8.88 -40.21 12.05
C LYS A 777 9.93 -39.49 11.21
N CYS A 778 11.11 -40.06 11.12
CA CYS A 778 12.26 -39.52 10.40
C CYS A 778 12.76 -40.54 9.38
N ASP A 779 12.35 -40.41 8.13
CA ASP A 779 12.87 -41.24 7.04
C ASP A 779 14.05 -40.52 6.36
N ALA A 780 15.14 -41.22 6.05
CA ALA A 780 16.25 -40.70 5.26
C ALA A 780 16.58 -41.65 4.10
N LEU A 781 16.88 -41.09 2.94
CA LEU A 781 17.28 -41.79 1.72
C LEU A 781 18.66 -41.30 1.26
N LEU A 782 19.65 -42.18 1.34
CA LEU A 782 20.97 -41.95 0.75
C LEU A 782 20.95 -42.46 -0.69
N VAL A 783 21.27 -41.58 -1.63
CA VAL A 783 21.30 -41.86 -3.08
C VAL A 783 22.59 -42.60 -3.46
N ASP A 784 23.68 -42.38 -2.72
CA ASP A 784 25.01 -42.90 -3.01
C ASP A 784 25.76 -43.45 -1.76
N THR A 785 27.08 -43.54 -1.84
CA THR A 785 27.96 -44.08 -0.78
C THR A 785 28.79 -43.02 -0.03
N ILE A 786 28.79 -41.77 -0.48
CA ILE A 786 29.59 -40.65 0.08
C ILE A 786 28.73 -39.63 0.85
N SER A 787 27.44 -39.56 0.56
CA SER A 787 26.45 -38.68 1.18
C SER A 787 26.05 -39.14 2.58
N SER A 788 25.56 -38.20 3.40
CA SER A 788 25.27 -38.45 4.82
C SER A 788 23.92 -37.92 5.27
N SER A 789 23.33 -38.59 6.26
CA SER A 789 22.11 -38.17 6.95
C SER A 789 22.23 -38.42 8.44
N ASP A 790 22.22 -37.35 9.23
CA ASP A 790 22.18 -37.41 10.69
C ASP A 790 20.74 -37.31 11.21
N THR A 791 20.48 -37.83 12.41
CA THR A 791 19.17 -37.69 13.09
C THR A 791 19.41 -37.41 14.58
N TYR A 792 19.01 -36.21 15.01
CA TYR A 792 19.23 -35.68 16.37
C TYR A 792 17.88 -35.41 17.07
N PRO A 793 17.20 -36.45 17.61
CA PRO A 793 15.97 -36.28 18.35
C PRO A 793 16.25 -35.87 19.81
N TYR A 794 15.57 -34.83 20.28
CA TYR A 794 15.52 -34.44 21.68
C TYR A 794 14.11 -34.65 22.22
N VAL A 795 14.00 -35.36 23.33
CA VAL A 795 12.72 -35.75 23.95
C VAL A 795 12.80 -35.44 25.44
N ASP A 796 11.99 -34.49 25.90
CA ASP A 796 12.00 -33.94 27.26
C ASP A 796 10.58 -34.02 27.85
N ILE A 797 10.28 -35.17 28.46
CA ILE A 797 8.97 -35.48 29.05
C ILE A 797 9.04 -35.26 30.56
N ARG A 798 8.15 -34.40 31.07
CA ARG A 798 8.12 -33.97 32.48
C ARG A 798 6.75 -34.22 33.14
N GLU A 799 6.01 -35.17 32.60
CA GLU A 799 4.66 -35.58 32.99
C GLU A 799 4.49 -37.08 32.75
N ASP A 800 3.75 -37.78 33.63
CA ASP A 800 3.69 -39.25 33.59
C ASP A 800 2.62 -39.78 32.62
N ASP A 801 1.52 -39.05 32.44
CA ASP A 801 0.39 -39.42 31.56
C ASP A 801 0.60 -38.86 30.13
N VAL A 802 1.47 -39.53 29.38
CA VAL A 802 1.89 -39.10 28.02
C VAL A 802 2.06 -40.32 27.11
N THR A 803 1.58 -40.23 25.86
CA THR A 803 1.88 -41.23 24.80
C THR A 803 2.85 -40.63 23.78
N MET A 804 4.09 -41.12 23.72
CA MET A 804 5.11 -40.61 22.79
C MET A 804 5.80 -41.74 22.02
N GLY A 805 5.99 -41.55 20.71
CA GLY A 805 6.74 -42.47 19.85
C GLY A 805 7.69 -41.72 18.90
N HIS A 806 8.87 -42.28 18.68
CA HIS A 806 9.86 -41.79 17.72
C HIS A 806 10.40 -42.95 16.87
N GLU A 807 10.23 -42.85 15.55
CA GLU A 807 10.79 -43.76 14.55
C GLU A 807 11.83 -43.03 13.70
N ALA A 808 12.99 -43.65 13.47
CA ALA A 808 14.00 -43.15 12.54
C ALA A 808 14.48 -44.30 11.63
N THR A 809 14.46 -44.09 10.32
CA THR A 809 14.84 -45.09 9.30
C THR A 809 15.79 -44.46 8.29
N VAL A 810 17.02 -44.96 8.20
CA VAL A 810 17.96 -44.59 7.12
C VAL A 810 18.00 -45.72 6.10
N SER A 811 17.65 -45.39 4.85
CA SER A 811 17.63 -46.32 3.72
C SER A 811 18.64 -45.89 2.66
N LYS A 812 19.09 -46.87 1.87
CA LYS A 812 19.77 -46.64 0.59
C LYS A 812 18.83 -47.02 -0.55
N VAL A 813 19.00 -46.40 -1.71
CA VAL A 813 18.33 -46.86 -2.93
C VAL A 813 18.78 -48.29 -3.25
N SER A 814 17.84 -49.19 -3.56
CA SER A 814 18.17 -50.60 -3.78
C SER A 814 18.61 -50.85 -5.22
N GLU A 815 19.77 -51.49 -5.39
CA GLU A 815 20.26 -52.01 -6.67
C GLU A 815 19.19 -52.87 -7.38
N ASN A 816 18.42 -53.67 -6.64
CA ASN A 816 17.33 -54.48 -7.19
C ASN A 816 16.15 -53.64 -7.70
N GLN A 817 15.88 -52.48 -7.08
CA GLN A 817 14.83 -51.55 -7.55
C GLN A 817 15.29 -50.82 -8.82
N LEU A 818 16.54 -50.32 -8.83
CA LEU A 818 17.14 -49.70 -10.02
C LEU A 818 17.19 -50.68 -11.19
N PHE A 819 17.76 -51.88 -10.98
CA PHE A 819 17.81 -52.93 -12.00
C PHE A 819 16.40 -53.30 -12.52
N TYR A 820 15.40 -53.41 -11.63
CA TYR A 820 14.03 -53.67 -12.07
C TYR A 820 13.46 -52.54 -12.94
N LEU A 821 13.63 -51.28 -12.54
CA LEU A 821 13.17 -50.11 -13.30
C LEU A 821 13.90 -49.97 -14.64
N MET A 822 15.22 -50.15 -14.65
CA MET A 822 16.05 -50.14 -15.87
C MET A 822 15.69 -51.30 -16.81
N SER A 823 15.33 -52.47 -16.28
CA SER A 823 14.82 -53.59 -17.09
C SER A 823 13.48 -53.30 -17.80
N ARG A 824 12.79 -52.21 -17.43
CA ARG A 824 11.59 -51.69 -18.13
C ARG A 824 11.90 -50.62 -19.17
N GLY A 825 13.18 -50.30 -19.41
CA GLY A 825 13.62 -49.34 -20.41
C GLY A 825 13.84 -47.91 -19.89
N LEU A 826 13.80 -47.70 -18.58
CA LEU A 826 14.24 -46.43 -17.97
C LEU A 826 15.78 -46.37 -17.93
N THR A 827 16.33 -45.17 -18.02
CA THR A 827 17.74 -44.91 -17.65
C THR A 827 17.94 -44.99 -16.14
N GLU A 828 19.20 -45.01 -15.69
CA GLU A 828 19.54 -45.05 -14.28
C GLU A 828 19.10 -43.77 -13.54
N ASP A 829 19.31 -42.59 -14.14
CA ASP A 829 18.83 -41.30 -13.62
C ASP A 829 17.28 -41.27 -13.52
N GLU A 830 16.55 -41.75 -14.53
CA GLU A 830 15.07 -41.82 -14.50
C GLU A 830 14.55 -42.80 -13.45
N ALA A 831 15.22 -43.95 -13.29
CA ALA A 831 14.91 -44.93 -12.25
C ALA A 831 15.17 -44.36 -10.84
N MET A 832 16.30 -43.67 -10.66
CA MET A 832 16.67 -43.00 -9.42
C MET A 832 15.64 -41.92 -9.06
N ALA A 833 15.31 -41.04 -10.00
CA ALA A 833 14.28 -40.02 -9.83
C ALA A 833 12.91 -40.62 -9.53
N MET A 834 12.56 -41.79 -10.08
CA MET A 834 11.30 -42.48 -9.74
C MET A 834 11.28 -42.98 -8.28
N VAL A 835 12.40 -43.51 -7.76
CA VAL A 835 12.50 -43.92 -6.35
C VAL A 835 12.42 -42.70 -5.42
N VAL A 836 13.13 -41.61 -5.74
CA VAL A 836 13.12 -40.39 -4.90
C VAL A 836 11.75 -39.70 -4.91
N ARG A 837 11.08 -39.60 -6.07
CA ARG A 837 9.69 -39.09 -6.17
C ARG A 837 8.73 -39.93 -5.33
N GLY A 838 8.82 -41.27 -5.41
CA GLY A 838 8.03 -42.18 -4.57
C GLY A 838 8.30 -42.03 -3.06
N PHE A 839 9.52 -41.66 -2.68
CA PHE A 839 9.90 -41.42 -1.28
C PHE A 839 9.33 -40.10 -0.72
N VAL A 840 9.30 -39.03 -1.52
CA VAL A 840 8.75 -37.71 -1.11
C VAL A 840 7.24 -37.57 -1.36
N GLU A 841 6.62 -38.51 -2.06
CA GLU A 841 5.20 -38.50 -2.46
C GLU A 841 4.20 -38.04 -1.36
N PRO A 842 4.38 -38.38 -0.06
CA PRO A 842 3.51 -37.86 1.00
C PRO A 842 3.51 -36.33 1.15
N ILE A 843 4.59 -35.62 0.79
CA ILE A 843 4.59 -34.15 0.73
C ILE A 843 3.87 -33.67 -0.52
N ALA A 844 4.17 -34.24 -1.69
CA ALA A 844 3.54 -33.84 -2.94
C ALA A 844 2.00 -33.96 -2.92
N LYS A 845 1.44 -34.83 -2.05
CA LYS A 845 -0.01 -34.96 -1.82
C LYS A 845 -0.63 -33.87 -0.95
N GLU A 846 0.16 -33.16 -0.14
CA GLU A 846 -0.31 -32.09 0.76
C GLU A 846 -0.10 -30.67 0.17
N LEU A 847 0.52 -30.58 -1.00
CA LEU A 847 0.74 -29.35 -1.76
C LEU A 847 -0.40 -29.07 -2.76
N PRO A 848 -0.66 -27.79 -3.10
CA PRO A 848 -1.41 -27.45 -4.31
C PRO A 848 -0.75 -28.06 -5.56
N MET A 849 -1.54 -28.32 -6.61
CA MET A 849 -1.11 -29.12 -7.77
C MET A 849 0.12 -28.52 -8.46
N GLU A 850 0.18 -27.19 -8.60
CA GLU A 850 1.29 -26.45 -9.16
C GLU A 850 2.61 -26.68 -8.39
N TYR A 851 2.59 -26.62 -7.06
CA TYR A 851 3.75 -26.90 -6.21
C TYR A 851 4.10 -28.39 -6.15
N ALA A 852 3.12 -29.29 -6.25
CA ALA A 852 3.38 -30.72 -6.38
C ALA A 852 4.11 -31.04 -7.70
N LEU A 853 3.76 -30.35 -8.79
CA LEU A 853 4.45 -30.45 -10.08
C LEU A 853 5.85 -29.81 -10.04
N GLU A 854 5.99 -28.64 -9.40
CA GLU A 854 7.28 -27.97 -9.20
C GLU A 854 8.24 -28.86 -8.39
N LEU A 855 7.82 -29.38 -7.23
CA LEU A 855 8.60 -30.27 -6.37
C LEU A 855 9.13 -31.50 -7.13
N ASN A 856 8.29 -32.14 -7.95
CA ASN A 856 8.71 -33.30 -8.74
C ASN A 856 9.78 -32.93 -9.79
N ARG A 857 9.64 -31.79 -10.48
CA ARG A 857 10.65 -31.30 -11.44
C ARG A 857 11.95 -30.86 -10.78
N LEU A 858 11.88 -30.22 -9.62
CA LEU A 858 13.07 -29.86 -8.84
C LEU A 858 13.84 -31.10 -8.41
N ILE A 859 13.15 -32.18 -8.06
CA ILE A 859 13.79 -33.48 -7.80
C ILE A 859 14.41 -34.08 -9.06
N GLU A 860 13.73 -34.05 -10.21
CA GLU A 860 14.29 -34.55 -11.47
C GLU A 860 15.58 -33.80 -11.87
N LEU A 861 15.58 -32.47 -11.78
CA LEU A 861 16.77 -31.63 -12.02
C LEU A 861 17.90 -31.92 -11.00
N GLN A 862 17.55 -32.12 -9.72
CA GLN A 862 18.49 -32.54 -8.68
C GLN A 862 18.89 -34.02 -8.79
N MET A 863 18.40 -34.76 -9.79
CA MET A 863 18.82 -36.13 -10.15
C MET A 863 19.57 -36.20 -11.49
N GLU A 864 19.55 -35.16 -12.34
CA GLU A 864 20.35 -35.17 -13.58
C GLU A 864 21.86 -35.34 -13.27
N GLY A 865 22.51 -36.24 -14.00
CA GLY A 865 23.92 -36.57 -13.82
C GLY A 865 24.23 -37.29 -12.50
N ALA A 866 23.32 -38.11 -11.97
CA ALA A 866 23.55 -38.85 -10.72
C ALA A 866 24.60 -39.98 -10.89
N VAL A 867 24.91 -40.36 -12.13
CA VAL A 867 26.00 -41.28 -12.48
C VAL A 867 27.35 -40.54 -12.49
N GLY A 868 28.09 -40.63 -11.39
CA GLY A 868 29.44 -40.06 -11.21
C GLY A 868 30.18 -40.60 -9.99
#